data_AF-A2QLD6-F1
#
_entry.id   AF-A2QLD6-F1
#
_cell.length_a   1.000
_cell.length_b   1.000
_cell.length_c   1.000
_cell.angle_alpha   90.00
_cell.angle_beta   90.00
_cell.angle_gamma   90.00
#
_symmetry.space_group_name_H-M   'P 1'
#
loop_
_entity.id
_entity.type
_entity.pdbx_description
1 polymer ?
#
loop_
_entity_poly.entity_id
_entity_poly.type
_entity_poly.pdbx_seq_one_letter_code
_entity_poly.pdbx_strand_id
1 'polypeptide(L)'
;MSIHEQSLPILCADKVSNTLGYTVDDWQNEMLLALDANIDAFAMNIAVGDATNTQSLENAFSAAVNTGFSLFFSFDYAGNGAWAKDDVLDMLETYISAKAYWRYNSKPFVSTIEGPDNADDWIDIKEKTGCFFLPDWSSVGADVAVSLGGGVADGLFSWAAWPYGPSNMNTYVDASYIDFLDGKPYMMPVSPWFFTNMPGYNKNWLWRGDDIWYDRWIQAMYLAPEFVEIISWNDFGESHYIGPTPDADSSLAESTYTAFGTGQAPYNYALNMPHDGWRAFLPWLADTYKNNISTITQEGVQAWYRLNVRGSCTSDGGTTGNTASQLQLEYWPYEIPQDRIFFSALLASSADISVTVGGTDLGASWNSTPSGGAGVYHGSVEFSVQAGSVEVAITRDGATIASFTGEEIVTGCAASTGIENWNAWVGSAMSATTISATPTYSLADEVCIRGWGVGNFNGLCSFACALGYCPVGGLCQEMGPQAKLPKSLGVIGYPAAGMTSDYSGLCAFSCNYGYCPSSACTTTEVALATSTVSPFTPDTCTSGEGTGDLTGLCSYSCAYGFCPIHNCTSTATGPLDVPPTANTSIYGYTMDAYTDSGLCDFACERGYCPSPVCSDDVAGNSTDLVCTDDDPDSDCADDVETCDYTLTFDSFSSLKSSLSSIEDYCVNYYALGILSDMLADTMTNYTDILSSYGGKFTEYQEYIREEVPGVLEDYMNPGGAGNAFFTCTFAQDGVNASTTTCPFDVEQLYNDYEIYYNLINATAFWANLTATTGVQKNWVQFGDKDVGSSCGVGSGKTCQPDKGVLKGYPLPADNITVTNPQTIVEDALPGIYNLTETIYLTQILSATGAYGGSMNDVLLTISTVVFTLAQAVANMGEVVEVADKASEEKKKAMIEEIIFGVLMVVPFLGEIRLISDSLEQLADMMSLIGDAGALGSTIYGVATDPDSAILDIFTIALMGGYRTPEEFEEAANARRALTDDEISSLGSDWKSWSDDLSNVRSVCY
;
A
#
# COMPACT_ATOMS: atom_id res chain seq x y z
N MET A 1 -26.17 32.52 -14.23
CA MET A 1 -24.97 33.27 -13.77
C MET A 1 -24.03 33.39 -14.96
N SER A 2 -23.42 34.56 -15.20
CA SER A 2 -22.39 34.65 -16.25
C SER A 2 -21.10 34.03 -15.73
N ILE A 3 -20.68 32.93 -16.36
CA ILE A 3 -19.37 32.29 -16.19
C ILE A 3 -18.34 33.26 -16.80
N HIS A 4 -17.84 34.21 -16.02
CA HIS A 4 -16.77 35.12 -16.44
C HIS A 4 -15.71 35.22 -15.35
N GLU A 5 -14.49 34.78 -15.72
CA GLU A 5 -13.19 35.04 -15.09
C GLU A 5 -12.84 34.37 -13.74
N GLN A 6 -13.38 33.18 -13.44
CA GLN A 6 -12.76 32.30 -12.43
C GLN A 6 -12.08 31.11 -13.12
N SER A 7 -10.81 30.87 -12.80
CA SER A 7 -10.14 29.62 -13.17
C SER A 7 -10.85 28.46 -12.47
N LEU A 8 -11.24 27.44 -13.23
CA LEU A 8 -11.86 26.20 -12.75
C LEU A 8 -10.79 25.09 -12.65
N PRO A 9 -10.00 25.02 -11.58
CA PRO A 9 -8.90 24.08 -11.46
C PRO A 9 -9.39 22.63 -11.36
N ILE A 10 -8.61 21.74 -11.95
CA ILE A 10 -8.66 20.29 -11.77
C ILE A 10 -7.41 19.90 -10.98
N LEU A 11 -7.61 19.53 -9.72
CA LEU A 11 -6.58 19.09 -8.79
C LEU A 11 -6.59 17.56 -8.71
N CYS A 12 -5.52 16.96 -8.20
CA CYS A 12 -5.46 15.51 -7.98
C CYS A 12 -4.72 15.21 -6.69
N ALA A 13 -5.30 14.37 -5.81
CA ALA A 13 -4.66 13.94 -4.58
C ALA A 13 -3.45 13.04 -4.90
N ASP A 14 -2.29 13.31 -4.31
CA ASP A 14 -1.10 12.47 -4.41
C ASP A 14 -0.63 12.10 -2.99
N LYS A 15 -0.57 10.80 -2.72
CA LYS A 15 -0.21 10.20 -1.44
C LYS A 15 1.29 10.06 -1.33
N VAL A 16 1.91 10.98 -0.59
CA VAL A 16 3.37 11.08 -0.49
C VAL A 16 3.99 9.84 0.15
N SER A 17 3.29 9.15 1.06
CA SER A 17 3.77 7.90 1.68
C SER A 17 4.08 6.79 0.65
N ASN A 18 3.50 6.84 -0.55
CA ASN A 18 3.71 5.87 -1.62
C ASN A 18 4.89 6.24 -2.54
N THR A 19 5.73 7.20 -2.14
CA THR A 19 6.79 7.78 -3.00
C THR A 19 8.18 7.70 -2.37
N LEU A 20 8.39 6.80 -1.39
CA LEU A 20 9.65 6.70 -0.64
C LEU A 20 10.89 6.52 -1.52
N GLY A 21 10.78 5.76 -2.63
CA GLY A 21 11.87 5.54 -3.57
C GLY A 21 11.94 6.55 -4.72
N TYR A 22 11.05 7.55 -4.77
CA TYR A 22 10.96 8.44 -5.93
C TYR A 22 12.12 9.42 -5.97
N THR A 23 12.84 9.41 -7.09
CA THR A 23 13.82 10.44 -7.43
C THR A 23 13.13 11.68 -8.02
N VAL A 24 13.91 12.73 -8.28
CA VAL A 24 13.42 13.91 -9.02
C VAL A 24 12.91 13.51 -10.41
N ASP A 25 13.56 12.57 -11.10
CA ASP A 25 13.17 12.16 -12.46
C ASP A 25 11.86 11.35 -12.45
N ASP A 26 11.64 10.54 -11.42
CA ASP A 26 10.37 9.80 -11.24
C ASP A 26 9.21 10.78 -11.02
N TRP A 27 9.39 11.74 -10.10
CA TRP A 27 8.44 12.82 -9.89
C TRP A 27 8.19 13.65 -11.17
N GLN A 28 9.22 13.92 -11.96
CA GLN A 28 9.04 14.62 -13.25
C GLN A 28 8.17 13.81 -14.20
N ASN A 29 8.38 12.51 -14.29
CA ASN A 29 7.58 11.64 -15.15
C ASN A 29 6.11 11.67 -14.73
N GLU A 30 5.81 11.55 -13.43
CA GLU A 30 4.44 11.66 -12.93
C GLU A 30 3.79 13.01 -13.26
N MET A 31 4.52 14.11 -13.03
CA MET A 31 4.01 15.46 -13.31
C MET A 31 3.81 15.72 -14.80
N LEU A 32 4.63 15.13 -15.68
CA LEU A 32 4.43 15.21 -17.13
C LEU A 32 3.18 14.43 -17.55
N LEU A 33 2.94 13.25 -16.98
CA LEU A 33 1.68 12.51 -17.20
C LEU A 33 0.46 13.28 -16.69
N ALA A 34 0.59 13.98 -15.57
CA ALA A 34 -0.49 14.80 -15.01
C ALA A 34 -0.77 16.04 -15.89
N LEU A 35 0.27 16.69 -16.39
CA LEU A 35 0.15 17.78 -17.39
C LEU A 35 -0.52 17.27 -18.68
N ASP A 36 -0.11 16.11 -19.18
CA ASP A 36 -0.72 15.48 -20.36
C ASP A 36 -2.20 15.14 -20.14
N ALA A 37 -2.61 14.90 -18.89
CA ALA A 37 -4.00 14.71 -18.46
C ALA A 37 -4.76 16.03 -18.15
N ASN A 38 -4.13 17.20 -18.33
CA ASN A 38 -4.66 18.54 -17.99
C ASN A 38 -5.00 18.76 -16.51
N ILE A 39 -4.29 18.08 -15.59
CA ILE A 39 -4.34 18.34 -14.15
C ILE A 39 -3.48 19.59 -13.86
N ASP A 40 -3.95 20.49 -13.00
CA ASP A 40 -3.29 21.77 -12.73
C ASP A 40 -2.29 21.70 -11.57
N ALA A 41 -2.55 20.86 -10.57
CA ALA A 41 -1.68 20.67 -9.42
C ALA A 41 -1.94 19.34 -8.70
N PHE A 42 -0.93 18.85 -7.98
CA PHE A 42 -1.11 17.80 -6.99
C PHE A 42 -1.40 18.37 -5.60
N ALA A 43 -2.41 17.80 -4.94
CA ALA A 43 -2.68 17.95 -3.53
C ALA A 43 -1.82 16.93 -2.77
N MET A 44 -0.70 17.39 -2.22
CA MET A 44 0.29 16.53 -1.56
C MET A 44 -0.28 16.07 -0.21
N ASN A 45 -0.86 14.87 -0.17
CA ASN A 45 -1.36 14.21 1.03
C ASN A 45 -0.16 13.73 1.88
N ILE A 46 -0.04 14.34 3.05
CA ILE A 46 1.05 14.08 4.01
C ILE A 46 0.50 13.79 5.41
N ALA A 47 0.92 12.68 5.98
CA ALA A 47 0.62 12.32 7.37
C ALA A 47 1.74 12.80 8.31
N VAL A 48 1.39 13.19 9.54
CA VAL A 48 2.37 13.66 10.52
C VAL A 48 3.38 12.55 10.85
N GLY A 49 4.66 12.91 11.01
CA GLY A 49 5.72 11.97 11.40
C GLY A 49 6.11 10.93 10.34
N ASP A 50 5.51 10.93 9.15
CA ASP A 50 5.91 10.02 8.06
C ASP A 50 7.32 10.37 7.57
N ALA A 51 8.23 9.41 7.63
CA ALA A 51 9.63 9.56 7.24
C ALA A 51 9.78 9.92 5.75
N THR A 52 8.81 9.55 4.91
CA THR A 52 8.78 9.82 3.47
C THR A 52 8.65 11.31 3.16
N ASN A 53 7.99 12.07 4.04
CA ASN A 53 7.68 13.48 3.80
C ASN A 53 8.93 14.30 3.47
N THR A 54 10.01 14.16 4.24
CA THR A 54 11.18 15.04 4.11
C THR A 54 11.83 14.93 2.74
N GLN A 55 12.28 13.74 2.36
CA GLN A 55 13.02 13.55 1.12
C GLN A 55 12.13 13.67 -0.12
N SER A 56 10.91 13.12 -0.05
CA SER A 56 10.01 13.10 -1.20
C SER A 56 9.48 14.49 -1.54
N LEU A 57 9.13 15.32 -0.53
CA LEU A 57 8.70 16.69 -0.79
C LEU A 57 9.82 17.55 -1.40
N GLU A 58 11.06 17.41 -0.95
CA GLU A 58 12.20 18.10 -1.58
C GLU A 58 12.37 17.71 -3.06
N ASN A 59 12.26 16.41 -3.36
CA ASN A 59 12.33 15.90 -4.74
C ASN A 59 11.15 16.39 -5.59
N ALA A 60 9.93 16.31 -5.06
CA ALA A 60 8.70 16.73 -5.74
C ALA A 60 8.74 18.23 -6.08
N PHE A 61 9.07 19.11 -5.13
CA PHE A 61 9.15 20.55 -5.40
C PHE A 61 10.25 20.89 -6.41
N SER A 62 11.37 20.15 -6.40
CA SER A 62 12.43 20.28 -7.40
C SER A 62 11.94 19.85 -8.80
N ALA A 63 11.25 18.71 -8.89
CA ALA A 63 10.65 18.21 -10.12
C ALA A 63 9.60 19.18 -10.67
N ALA A 64 8.73 19.72 -9.82
CA ALA A 64 7.67 20.66 -10.20
C ALA A 64 8.23 21.97 -10.77
N VAL A 65 9.34 22.48 -10.22
CA VAL A 65 10.05 23.63 -10.81
C VAL A 65 10.59 23.32 -12.21
N ASN A 66 11.07 22.09 -12.44
CA ASN A 66 11.66 21.67 -13.71
C ASN A 66 10.60 21.43 -14.80
N THR A 67 9.43 20.89 -14.44
CA THR A 67 8.32 20.64 -15.38
C THR A 67 7.40 21.84 -15.55
N GLY A 68 7.41 22.78 -14.60
CA GLY A 68 6.44 23.87 -14.53
C GLY A 68 5.09 23.45 -13.94
N PHE A 69 5.02 22.27 -13.33
CA PHE A 69 3.84 21.78 -12.60
C PHE A 69 3.70 22.48 -11.25
N SER A 70 2.52 22.37 -10.63
CA SER A 70 2.24 23.01 -9.34
C SER A 70 1.90 21.97 -8.26
N LEU A 71 2.27 22.26 -7.01
CA LEU A 71 1.99 21.42 -5.84
C LEU A 71 1.40 22.29 -4.72
N PHE A 72 0.55 21.72 -3.87
CA PHE A 72 0.13 22.34 -2.61
C PHE A 72 -0.05 21.29 -1.53
N PHE A 73 -0.10 21.70 -0.26
CA PHE A 73 -0.24 20.75 0.84
C PHE A 73 -1.70 20.40 1.12
N SER A 74 -1.94 19.10 1.28
CA SER A 74 -3.11 18.52 1.91
C SER A 74 -2.66 17.78 3.17
N PHE A 75 -2.83 18.40 4.34
CA PHE A 75 -2.39 17.78 5.59
C PHE A 75 -3.41 16.71 6.01
N ASP A 76 -2.96 15.47 6.14
CA ASP A 76 -3.80 14.36 6.60
C ASP A 76 -3.78 14.29 8.12
N TYR A 77 -4.88 14.72 8.74
CA TYR A 77 -5.09 14.67 10.19
C TYR A 77 -5.62 13.32 10.67
N ALA A 78 -5.99 12.42 9.76
CA ALA A 78 -6.49 11.08 10.06
C ALA A 78 -5.42 9.98 9.85
N GLY A 79 -4.37 10.23 9.06
CA GLY A 79 -3.37 9.23 8.67
C GLY A 79 -2.51 8.70 9.82
N ASN A 80 -1.83 9.59 10.56
CA ASN A 80 -0.98 9.25 11.72
C ASN A 80 -1.35 10.05 12.98
N GLY A 81 -2.62 10.47 13.05
CA GLY A 81 -3.13 11.38 14.06
C GLY A 81 -3.04 12.85 13.65
N ALA A 82 -3.55 13.71 14.53
CA ALA A 82 -3.70 15.14 14.26
C ALA A 82 -2.34 15.86 14.20
N TRP A 83 -2.19 16.76 13.23
CA TRP A 83 -1.03 17.63 13.14
C TRP A 83 -1.03 18.69 14.25
N ALA A 84 0.13 18.88 14.88
CA ALA A 84 0.33 20.03 15.76
C ALA A 84 0.40 21.31 14.93
N LYS A 85 -0.26 22.38 15.42
CA LYS A 85 -0.30 23.68 14.75
C LYS A 85 1.07 24.22 14.34
N ASP A 86 2.06 24.10 15.22
CA ASP A 86 3.41 24.64 14.97
C ASP A 86 4.13 23.86 13.86
N ASP A 87 3.92 22.54 13.74
CA ASP A 87 4.48 21.73 12.65
C ASP A 87 3.87 22.12 11.29
N VAL A 88 2.55 22.38 11.25
CA VAL A 88 1.87 22.89 10.05
C VAL A 88 2.46 24.25 9.62
N LEU A 89 2.69 25.14 10.58
CA LEU A 89 3.31 26.44 10.32
C LEU A 89 4.72 26.29 9.75
N ASP A 90 5.56 25.43 10.34
CA ASP A 90 6.94 25.21 9.90
C ASP A 90 6.99 24.68 8.45
N MET A 91 6.11 23.74 8.11
CA MET A 91 6.01 23.23 6.73
C MET A 91 5.54 24.32 5.77
N LEU A 92 4.51 25.10 6.13
CA LEU A 92 4.01 26.17 5.28
C LEU A 92 5.08 27.27 5.09
N GLU A 93 5.75 27.72 6.15
CA GLU A 93 6.81 28.72 6.06
C GLU A 93 7.95 28.29 5.12
N THR A 94 8.26 26.99 5.09
CA THR A 94 9.28 26.41 4.21
C THR A 94 8.88 26.47 2.74
N TYR A 95 7.67 26.04 2.39
CA TYR A 95 7.31 25.76 0.99
C TYR A 95 6.38 26.80 0.32
N ILE A 96 5.58 27.58 1.05
CA ILE A 96 4.58 28.48 0.41
C ILE A 96 5.23 29.53 -0.50
N SER A 97 6.51 29.86 -0.27
CA SER A 97 7.27 30.80 -1.08
C SER A 97 7.86 30.20 -2.36
N ALA A 98 7.83 28.87 -2.50
CA ALA A 98 8.33 28.17 -3.66
C ALA A 98 7.57 28.56 -4.93
N LYS A 99 8.27 28.65 -6.06
CA LYS A 99 7.69 29.02 -7.35
C LYS A 99 6.63 28.03 -7.82
N ALA A 100 6.83 26.75 -7.50
CA ALA A 100 5.92 25.67 -7.84
C ALA A 100 4.75 25.52 -6.84
N TYR A 101 4.69 26.31 -5.77
CA TYR A 101 3.57 26.24 -4.83
C TYR A 101 2.32 26.84 -5.46
N TRP A 102 1.25 26.05 -5.54
CA TRP A 102 0.02 26.44 -6.20
C TRP A 102 -0.71 27.55 -5.45
N ARG A 103 -1.33 28.47 -6.20
CA ARG A 103 -1.96 29.67 -5.63
C ARG A 103 -3.33 29.93 -6.25
N TYR A 104 -4.33 30.10 -5.39
CA TYR A 104 -5.65 30.54 -5.79
C TYR A 104 -5.82 32.04 -5.47
N ASN A 105 -6.16 32.86 -6.47
CA ASN A 105 -6.28 34.31 -6.33
C ASN A 105 -5.06 34.96 -5.64
N SER A 106 -3.86 34.51 -6.03
CA SER A 106 -2.55 34.94 -5.49
C SER A 106 -2.23 34.49 -4.05
N LYS A 107 -3.15 33.81 -3.35
CA LYS A 107 -2.92 33.24 -2.02
C LYS A 107 -2.39 31.80 -2.14
N PRO A 108 -1.43 31.37 -1.28
CA PRO A 108 -1.07 29.95 -1.17
C PRO A 108 -2.32 29.14 -0.86
N PHE A 109 -2.57 28.07 -1.60
CA PHE A 109 -3.71 27.20 -1.34
C PHE A 109 -3.31 26.06 -0.39
N VAL A 110 -4.18 25.72 0.57
CA VAL A 110 -3.95 24.62 1.52
C VAL A 110 -5.27 23.89 1.77
N SER A 111 -5.21 22.57 1.82
CA SER A 111 -6.31 21.70 2.23
C SER A 111 -5.90 20.77 3.37
N THR A 112 -6.86 19.99 3.86
CA THR A 112 -6.64 18.88 4.79
C THR A 112 -7.47 17.69 4.35
N ILE A 113 -7.11 16.52 4.87
CA ILE A 113 -8.01 15.38 5.03
C ILE A 113 -8.36 15.32 6.51
N GLU A 114 -9.65 15.46 6.80
CA GLU A 114 -10.18 15.57 8.16
C GLU A 114 -9.49 16.66 9.02
N GLY A 115 -9.54 16.50 10.34
CA GLY A 115 -9.06 17.48 11.33
C GLY A 115 -10.09 18.52 11.83
N PRO A 116 -11.41 18.25 11.90
CA PRO A 116 -12.39 19.24 12.37
C PRO A 116 -12.14 19.69 13.82
N ASP A 117 -11.61 18.82 14.67
CA ASP A 117 -11.26 19.13 16.07
C ASP A 117 -10.10 20.16 16.17
N ASN A 118 -9.31 20.30 15.11
CA ASN A 118 -8.21 21.27 15.00
C ASN A 118 -8.61 22.55 14.25
N ALA A 119 -9.90 22.76 13.94
CA ALA A 119 -10.34 23.91 13.16
C ALA A 119 -9.95 25.28 13.79
N ASP A 120 -9.87 25.37 15.12
CA ASP A 120 -9.47 26.60 15.82
C ASP A 120 -7.99 26.97 15.58
N ASP A 121 -7.11 25.99 15.33
CA ASP A 121 -5.69 26.22 15.03
C ASP A 121 -5.52 27.00 13.71
N TRP A 122 -6.42 26.76 12.76
CA TRP A 122 -6.41 27.38 11.44
C TRP A 122 -6.69 28.89 11.47
N ILE A 123 -7.24 29.43 12.57
CA ILE A 123 -7.39 30.88 12.74
C ILE A 123 -6.00 31.55 12.75
N ASP A 124 -5.08 31.02 13.55
CA ASP A 124 -3.71 31.52 13.68
C ASP A 124 -2.86 31.15 12.45
N ILE A 125 -3.01 29.91 11.93
CA ILE A 125 -2.29 29.48 10.71
C ILE A 125 -2.61 30.40 9.53
N LYS A 126 -3.89 30.68 9.28
CA LYS A 126 -4.30 31.58 8.19
C LYS A 126 -3.85 33.02 8.44
N GLU A 127 -3.90 33.51 9.67
CA GLU A 127 -3.42 34.86 10.00
C GLU A 127 -1.93 35.03 9.66
N LYS A 128 -1.09 34.03 9.99
CA LYS A 128 0.36 34.06 9.75
C LYS A 128 0.74 33.85 8.29
N THR A 129 0.08 32.92 7.61
CA THR A 129 0.48 32.49 6.24
C THR A 129 -0.26 33.25 5.14
N GLY A 130 -1.44 33.80 5.44
CA GLY A 130 -2.32 34.40 4.45
C GLY A 130 -2.89 33.41 3.42
N CYS A 131 -2.88 32.11 3.72
CA CYS A 131 -3.35 31.07 2.81
C CYS A 131 -4.86 31.17 2.52
N PHE A 132 -5.25 30.58 1.39
CA PHE A 132 -6.62 30.22 1.09
C PHE A 132 -6.82 28.78 1.57
N PHE A 133 -7.74 28.59 2.51
CA PHE A 133 -7.89 27.33 3.23
C PHE A 133 -9.22 26.66 2.88
N LEU A 134 -9.13 25.45 2.30
CA LEU A 134 -10.28 24.66 1.85
C LEU A 134 -10.11 23.22 2.36
N PRO A 135 -10.51 22.93 3.61
CA PRO A 135 -10.36 21.61 4.21
C PRO A 135 -11.44 20.62 3.75
N ASP A 136 -11.12 19.33 3.82
CA ASP A 136 -12.13 18.28 3.98
C ASP A 136 -12.41 18.05 5.47
N TRP A 137 -13.67 18.26 5.87
CA TRP A 137 -14.20 17.94 7.19
C TRP A 137 -15.49 17.13 7.04
N SER A 138 -15.48 16.15 6.14
CA SER A 138 -16.67 15.37 5.77
C SER A 138 -17.24 14.57 6.95
N SER A 139 -16.43 14.16 7.91
CA SER A 139 -16.88 13.42 9.11
C SER A 139 -17.98 14.12 9.93
N VAL A 140 -18.02 15.46 9.93
CA VAL A 140 -19.04 16.24 10.67
C VAL A 140 -20.18 16.76 9.77
N GLY A 141 -20.05 16.58 8.46
CA GLY A 141 -20.98 17.10 7.45
C GLY A 141 -20.89 18.63 7.25
N ALA A 142 -21.40 19.09 6.09
CA ALA A 142 -21.22 20.48 5.63
C ALA A 142 -21.77 21.55 6.59
N ASP A 143 -22.97 21.38 7.17
CA ASP A 143 -23.60 22.37 8.06
C ASP A 143 -22.74 22.67 9.30
N VAL A 144 -22.20 21.62 9.93
CA VAL A 144 -21.30 21.78 11.08
C VAL A 144 -19.97 22.35 10.60
N ALA A 145 -19.38 21.76 9.55
CA ALA A 145 -18.06 22.11 9.03
C ALA A 145 -17.94 23.60 8.68
N VAL A 146 -18.95 24.23 8.07
CA VAL A 146 -18.88 25.66 7.69
C VAL A 146 -18.77 26.60 8.89
N SER A 147 -19.16 26.14 10.09
CA SER A 147 -19.17 26.95 11.31
C SER A 147 -17.93 26.77 12.19
N LEU A 148 -17.15 25.71 11.98
CA LEU A 148 -15.96 25.39 12.77
C LEU A 148 -14.87 26.46 12.64
N GLY A 149 -14.06 26.64 13.69
CA GLY A 149 -13.05 27.70 13.74
C GLY A 149 -13.64 29.12 13.67
N GLY A 150 -14.93 29.29 14.01
CA GLY A 150 -15.64 30.55 13.78
C GLY A 150 -15.87 30.86 12.29
N GLY A 151 -15.97 29.82 11.45
CA GLY A 151 -16.11 29.94 9.99
C GLY A 151 -14.80 30.21 9.25
N VAL A 152 -13.70 29.69 9.77
CA VAL A 152 -12.33 29.95 9.30
C VAL A 152 -12.08 29.45 7.87
N ALA A 153 -12.75 28.38 7.44
CA ALA A 153 -12.61 27.81 6.11
C ALA A 153 -13.11 28.79 5.02
N ASP A 154 -12.32 28.98 3.96
CA ASP A 154 -12.71 29.82 2.81
C ASP A 154 -13.68 29.10 1.87
N GLY A 155 -13.67 27.77 1.89
CA GLY A 155 -14.57 26.85 1.18
C GLY A 155 -14.48 25.46 1.84
N LEU A 156 -15.15 24.45 1.30
CA LEU A 156 -15.04 23.07 1.79
C LEU A 156 -14.84 22.08 0.66
N PHE A 157 -14.06 21.04 0.96
CA PHE A 157 -13.90 19.84 0.14
C PHE A 157 -14.76 18.74 0.75
N SER A 158 -15.35 17.91 -0.11
CA SER A 158 -16.07 16.71 0.31
C SER A 158 -15.28 15.46 -0.08
N TRP A 159 -15.19 14.49 0.83
CA TRP A 159 -14.61 13.17 0.57
C TRP A 159 -15.63 12.17 -0.03
N ALA A 160 -16.90 12.58 -0.19
CA ALA A 160 -17.98 11.71 -0.66
C ALA A 160 -17.93 11.48 -2.18
N ALA A 161 -16.91 10.78 -2.65
CA ALA A 161 -16.69 10.51 -4.08
C ALA A 161 -17.50 9.31 -4.60
N TRP A 162 -17.96 8.41 -3.72
CA TRP A 162 -18.53 7.10 -4.06
C TRP A 162 -19.98 6.94 -3.59
N PRO A 163 -20.79 6.10 -4.28
CA PRO A 163 -22.18 5.87 -3.94
C PRO A 163 -22.37 5.07 -2.65
N TYR A 164 -23.52 5.28 -2.04
CA TYR A 164 -23.96 4.51 -0.88
C TYR A 164 -24.54 3.15 -1.30
N GLY A 165 -23.88 2.06 -0.86
CA GLY A 165 -24.33 0.69 -1.12
C GLY A 165 -24.42 0.38 -2.63
N PRO A 166 -25.41 -0.44 -3.07
CA PRO A 166 -25.53 -0.84 -4.48
C PRO A 166 -26.13 0.24 -5.38
N SER A 167 -26.35 1.46 -4.87
CA SER A 167 -27.00 2.55 -5.62
C SER A 167 -26.05 3.18 -6.65
N ASN A 168 -26.62 3.88 -7.63
CA ASN A 168 -25.81 4.75 -8.50
C ASN A 168 -25.40 6.02 -7.73
N MET A 169 -24.31 6.65 -8.19
CA MET A 169 -23.82 7.89 -7.60
C MET A 169 -24.83 9.02 -7.74
N ASN A 170 -24.93 9.83 -6.69
CA ASN A 170 -25.89 10.93 -6.59
C ASN A 170 -25.19 12.25 -6.21
N THR A 171 -25.91 13.37 -6.32
CA THR A 171 -25.40 14.72 -6.04
C THR A 171 -25.97 15.34 -4.77
N TYR A 172 -26.54 14.53 -3.87
CA TYR A 172 -27.20 15.05 -2.67
C TYR A 172 -26.21 15.63 -1.68
N VAL A 173 -25.05 14.98 -1.53
CA VAL A 173 -23.98 15.51 -0.69
C VAL A 173 -23.44 16.79 -1.30
N ASP A 174 -23.13 16.81 -2.60
CA ASP A 174 -22.67 18.00 -3.32
C ASP A 174 -23.66 19.18 -3.16
N ALA A 175 -24.96 18.92 -3.32
CA ALA A 175 -26.01 19.90 -3.14
C ALA A 175 -26.02 20.48 -1.72
N SER A 176 -25.80 19.64 -0.70
CA SER A 176 -25.76 20.11 0.68
C SER A 176 -24.56 21.02 0.94
N TYR A 177 -23.39 20.70 0.39
CA TYR A 177 -22.21 21.58 0.47
C TYR A 177 -22.48 22.91 -0.20
N ILE A 178 -23.00 22.92 -1.44
CA ILE A 178 -23.32 24.14 -2.18
C ILE A 178 -24.31 25.02 -1.40
N ASP A 179 -25.34 24.42 -0.79
CA ASP A 179 -26.36 25.14 -0.03
C ASP A 179 -25.79 25.74 1.28
N PHE A 180 -25.05 24.96 2.08
CA PHE A 180 -24.50 25.41 3.37
C PHE A 180 -23.32 26.38 3.23
N LEU A 181 -22.57 26.30 2.13
CA LEU A 181 -21.47 27.22 1.85
C LEU A 181 -21.93 28.65 1.54
N ASP A 182 -23.22 28.85 1.19
CA ASP A 182 -23.84 30.16 0.92
C ASP A 182 -22.99 31.06 -0.01
N GLY A 183 -22.46 30.45 -1.08
CA GLY A 183 -21.60 31.11 -2.07
C GLY A 183 -20.10 31.14 -1.77
N LYS A 184 -19.64 30.48 -0.69
CA LYS A 184 -18.23 30.08 -0.56
C LYS A 184 -17.90 28.95 -1.56
N PRO A 185 -16.64 28.83 -2.01
CA PRO A 185 -16.29 27.83 -3.02
C PRO A 185 -16.43 26.39 -2.51
N TYR A 186 -16.90 25.52 -3.41
CA TYR A 186 -17.00 24.09 -3.19
C TYR A 186 -15.93 23.36 -4.03
N MET A 187 -15.25 22.38 -3.41
CA MET A 187 -14.41 21.42 -4.11
C MET A 187 -15.12 20.07 -4.19
N MET A 188 -15.45 19.67 -5.41
CA MET A 188 -16.17 18.44 -5.68
C MET A 188 -15.21 17.26 -5.88
N PRO A 189 -15.43 16.12 -5.21
CA PRO A 189 -14.60 14.94 -5.40
C PRO A 189 -15.00 14.18 -6.67
N VAL A 190 -14.02 13.70 -7.43
CA VAL A 190 -14.23 12.80 -8.58
C VAL A 190 -13.28 11.61 -8.44
N SER A 191 -13.82 10.39 -8.45
CA SER A 191 -13.02 9.17 -8.28
C SER A 191 -13.59 8.03 -9.12
N PRO A 192 -12.75 7.15 -9.70
CA PRO A 192 -13.23 6.10 -10.60
C PRO A 192 -13.66 4.80 -9.90
N TRP A 193 -13.06 4.44 -8.77
CA TRP A 193 -13.23 3.14 -8.12
C TRP A 193 -12.88 3.24 -6.64
N PHE A 194 -13.24 2.25 -5.81
CA PHE A 194 -12.73 2.13 -4.43
C PHE A 194 -12.79 0.68 -3.96
N PHE A 195 -11.67 0.18 -3.47
CA PHE A 195 -11.59 -1.11 -2.78
C PHE A 195 -10.34 -1.12 -1.89
N THR A 196 -10.51 -1.55 -0.64
CA THR A 196 -9.40 -1.74 0.29
C THR A 196 -9.58 -3.01 1.11
N ASN A 197 -8.48 -3.71 1.37
CA ASN A 197 -8.37 -4.80 2.33
C ASN A 197 -7.01 -4.69 3.03
N MET A 198 -6.94 -3.74 3.97
CA MET A 198 -5.77 -3.41 4.78
C MET A 198 -6.14 -3.43 6.28
N PRO A 199 -6.26 -4.62 6.90
CA PRO A 199 -6.61 -4.77 8.31
C PRO A 199 -5.70 -4.03 9.28
N GLY A 200 -4.41 -3.85 8.96
CA GLY A 200 -3.47 -3.06 9.77
C GLY A 200 -3.85 -1.58 9.90
N TYR A 201 -4.69 -1.07 9.00
CA TYR A 201 -5.29 0.26 9.08
C TYR A 201 -6.77 0.25 9.51
N ASN A 202 -7.29 -0.91 9.96
CA ASN A 202 -8.71 -1.15 10.21
C ASN A 202 -9.59 -0.88 8.98
N LYS A 203 -9.08 -1.21 7.78
CA LYS A 203 -9.79 -1.00 6.51
C LYS A 203 -10.05 -2.30 5.77
N ASN A 204 -11.32 -2.59 5.49
CA ASN A 204 -11.70 -3.72 4.63
C ASN A 204 -13.11 -3.55 4.05
N TRP A 205 -13.26 -2.70 3.03
CA TRP A 205 -14.55 -2.48 2.38
C TRP A 205 -14.40 -2.04 0.92
N LEU A 206 -15.52 -2.02 0.21
CA LEU A 206 -15.63 -1.37 -1.09
C LEU A 206 -16.86 -0.46 -1.20
N TRP A 207 -16.77 0.49 -2.13
CA TRP A 207 -17.92 1.22 -2.65
C TRP A 207 -18.10 0.92 -4.14
N ARG A 208 -19.30 1.15 -4.67
CA ARG A 208 -19.62 0.78 -6.04
C ARG A 208 -18.89 1.68 -7.05
N GLY A 209 -17.95 1.12 -7.81
CA GLY A 209 -17.19 1.83 -8.84
C GLY A 209 -17.72 1.69 -10.29
N ASP A 210 -18.81 0.94 -10.49
CA ASP A 210 -19.42 0.60 -11.80
C ASP A 210 -19.42 1.74 -12.86
N ASP A 211 -20.43 2.62 -12.88
CA ASP A 211 -20.59 3.68 -13.89
C ASP A 211 -19.99 5.04 -13.40
N ILE A 212 -19.39 5.06 -12.21
CA ILE A 212 -19.15 6.29 -11.43
C ILE A 212 -18.21 7.27 -12.12
N TRP A 213 -17.19 6.78 -12.83
CA TRP A 213 -16.26 7.65 -13.54
C TRP A 213 -16.99 8.49 -14.59
N TYR A 214 -17.90 7.89 -15.35
CA TYR A 214 -18.73 8.63 -16.30
C TYR A 214 -19.72 9.56 -15.58
N ASP A 215 -20.45 9.03 -14.60
CA ASP A 215 -21.50 9.77 -13.90
C ASP A 215 -20.96 11.02 -13.19
N ARG A 216 -19.81 10.92 -12.47
CA ARG A 216 -19.21 12.07 -11.76
C ARG A 216 -18.75 13.17 -12.71
N TRP A 217 -18.21 12.84 -13.89
CA TRP A 217 -17.83 13.86 -14.87
C TRP A 217 -19.04 14.60 -15.45
N ILE A 218 -20.15 13.89 -15.72
CA ILE A 218 -21.41 14.54 -16.12
C ILE A 218 -21.96 15.43 -15.00
N GLN A 219 -21.91 14.95 -13.76
CA GLN A 219 -22.35 15.72 -12.60
C GLN A 219 -21.48 16.96 -12.38
N ALA A 220 -20.16 16.84 -12.51
CA ALA A 220 -19.24 17.98 -12.40
C ALA A 220 -19.52 19.03 -13.48
N MET A 221 -19.75 18.62 -14.73
CA MET A 221 -20.12 19.55 -15.81
C MET A 221 -21.48 20.24 -15.57
N TYR A 222 -22.43 19.53 -14.96
CA TYR A 222 -23.75 20.06 -14.66
C TYR A 222 -23.76 21.01 -13.46
N LEU A 223 -23.08 20.64 -12.38
CA LEU A 223 -23.00 21.43 -11.15
C LEU A 223 -22.04 22.62 -11.29
N ALA A 224 -20.97 22.45 -12.08
CA ALA A 224 -19.91 23.42 -12.30
C ALA A 224 -19.34 24.02 -10.99
N PRO A 225 -18.85 23.19 -10.05
CA PRO A 225 -18.25 23.67 -8.79
C PRO A 225 -17.01 24.53 -9.02
N GLU A 226 -16.57 25.29 -8.03
CA GLU A 226 -15.38 26.13 -8.20
C GLU A 226 -14.09 25.31 -8.37
N PHE A 227 -14.01 24.13 -7.76
CA PHE A 227 -12.87 23.21 -7.85
C PHE A 227 -13.35 21.77 -8.06
N VAL A 228 -12.55 20.98 -8.77
CA VAL A 228 -12.65 19.52 -8.79
C VAL A 228 -11.35 18.95 -8.29
N GLU A 229 -11.42 18.00 -7.37
CA GLU A 229 -10.26 17.18 -6.98
C GLU A 229 -10.50 15.73 -7.38
N ILE A 230 -9.56 15.19 -8.15
CA ILE A 230 -9.53 13.76 -8.48
C ILE A 230 -8.89 13.01 -7.32
N ILE A 231 -9.62 12.05 -6.75
CA ILE A 231 -9.14 11.15 -5.71
C ILE A 231 -8.96 9.78 -6.37
N SER A 232 -7.74 9.35 -6.73
CA SER A 232 -6.42 9.97 -6.49
C SER A 232 -5.45 9.69 -7.64
N TRP A 233 -4.24 10.24 -7.59
CA TRP A 233 -3.14 9.88 -8.46
C TRP A 233 -2.59 8.49 -8.13
N ASN A 234 -2.22 8.20 -6.88
CA ASN A 234 -1.40 7.03 -6.54
C ASN A 234 -1.79 6.32 -5.22
N ASP A 235 -3.03 6.43 -4.73
CA ASP A 235 -3.44 5.64 -3.57
C ASP A 235 -3.79 4.18 -3.95
N PHE A 236 -2.76 3.36 -4.06
CA PHE A 236 -2.88 1.94 -4.45
C PHE A 236 -3.64 1.10 -3.42
N GLY A 237 -3.49 1.41 -2.13
CA GLY A 237 -4.14 0.68 -1.04
C GLY A 237 -5.67 0.86 -1.02
N GLU A 238 -6.21 1.89 -1.65
CA GLU A 238 -7.65 2.14 -1.75
C GLU A 238 -8.21 1.98 -3.17
N SER A 239 -7.38 1.51 -4.11
CA SER A 239 -7.75 1.14 -5.48
C SER A 239 -8.39 2.26 -6.31
N HIS A 240 -8.18 3.53 -5.95
CA HIS A 240 -8.79 4.67 -6.63
C HIS A 240 -7.77 5.54 -7.37
N TYR A 241 -6.57 5.02 -7.60
CA TYR A 241 -5.51 5.67 -8.35
C TYR A 241 -5.86 5.78 -9.84
N ILE A 242 -5.38 6.84 -10.50
CA ILE A 242 -5.36 7.02 -11.97
C ILE A 242 -3.93 7.14 -12.53
N GLY A 243 -2.94 7.15 -11.63
CA GLY A 243 -1.51 7.15 -11.89
C GLY A 243 -1.03 5.85 -12.54
N PRO A 244 0.21 5.81 -13.07
CA PRO A 244 0.80 4.57 -13.52
C PRO A 244 1.11 3.66 -12.31
N THR A 245 0.95 2.35 -12.49
CA THR A 245 1.42 1.35 -11.53
C THR A 245 2.83 0.93 -11.93
N PRO A 246 3.84 0.94 -11.05
CA PRO A 246 5.13 0.33 -11.36
C PRO A 246 4.96 -1.17 -11.61
N ASP A 247 5.68 -1.68 -12.61
CA ASP A 247 5.79 -3.12 -12.89
C ASP A 247 6.28 -3.84 -11.63
N ALA A 248 5.80 -5.07 -11.38
CA ALA A 248 6.17 -5.83 -10.19
C ALA A 248 7.68 -6.06 -10.04
N ASP A 249 8.40 -6.15 -11.17
CA ASP A 249 9.86 -6.33 -11.22
C ASP A 249 10.65 -4.99 -11.21
N SER A 250 9.95 -3.86 -11.11
CA SER A 250 10.58 -2.53 -11.03
C SER A 250 11.21 -2.31 -9.67
N SER A 251 12.41 -1.71 -9.62
CA SER A 251 13.04 -1.29 -8.37
C SER A 251 12.22 -0.27 -7.58
N LEU A 252 11.24 0.40 -8.21
CA LEU A 252 10.32 1.30 -7.52
C LEU A 252 9.16 0.56 -6.85
N ALA A 253 8.82 -0.66 -7.28
CA ALA A 253 7.64 -1.38 -6.81
C ALA A 253 7.67 -1.63 -5.30
N GLU A 254 8.81 -2.07 -4.76
CA GLU A 254 8.99 -2.29 -3.32
C GLU A 254 8.72 -1.01 -2.51
N SER A 255 9.21 0.13 -3.00
CA SER A 255 9.03 1.44 -2.33
C SER A 255 7.66 2.08 -2.54
N THR A 256 6.92 1.64 -3.56
CA THR A 256 5.61 2.22 -3.94
C THR A 256 4.45 1.48 -3.28
N TYR A 257 4.60 0.17 -3.06
CA TYR A 257 3.56 -0.70 -2.50
C TYR A 257 3.75 -1.01 -1.00
N THR A 258 4.59 -0.25 -0.28
CA THR A 258 4.87 -0.42 1.16
C THR A 258 3.60 -0.41 2.03
N ALA A 259 2.59 0.35 1.63
CA ALA A 259 1.30 0.43 2.32
C ALA A 259 0.58 -0.93 2.41
N PHE A 260 0.80 -1.86 1.47
CA PHE A 260 0.23 -3.20 1.55
C PHE A 260 0.84 -4.03 2.69
N GLY A 261 2.15 -3.88 2.95
CA GLY A 261 2.82 -4.53 4.08
C GLY A 261 2.39 -3.91 5.42
N THR A 262 2.50 -2.58 5.53
CA THR A 262 2.10 -1.85 6.76
C THR A 262 0.61 -2.02 7.07
N GLY A 263 -0.22 -2.01 6.04
CA GLY A 263 -1.66 -2.26 6.15
C GLY A 263 -2.03 -3.73 6.34
N GLN A 264 -1.06 -4.65 6.43
CA GLN A 264 -1.26 -6.09 6.61
C GLN A 264 -2.23 -6.68 5.57
N ALA A 265 -2.16 -6.20 4.33
CA ALA A 265 -3.04 -6.67 3.27
C ALA A 265 -2.75 -8.15 2.99
N PRO A 266 -3.79 -9.00 2.81
CA PRO A 266 -3.59 -10.42 2.57
C PRO A 266 -2.88 -10.72 1.24
N TYR A 267 -2.87 -9.75 0.32
CA TYR A 267 -2.15 -9.74 -0.95
C TYR A 267 -2.19 -8.33 -1.56
N ASN A 268 -1.33 -8.06 -2.54
CA ASN A 268 -1.37 -6.80 -3.28
C ASN A 268 -2.36 -6.88 -4.45
N TYR A 269 -3.55 -6.30 -4.24
CA TYR A 269 -4.64 -6.24 -5.23
C TYR A 269 -4.48 -5.14 -6.31
N ALA A 270 -3.42 -4.34 -6.26
CA ALA A 270 -3.09 -3.36 -7.30
C ALA A 270 -2.11 -3.93 -8.36
N LEU A 271 -1.43 -5.05 -8.08
CA LEU A 271 -0.53 -5.68 -9.05
C LEU A 271 -1.27 -6.10 -10.32
N ASN A 272 -0.74 -5.68 -11.47
CA ASN A 272 -1.31 -5.91 -12.80
C ASN A 272 -2.74 -5.36 -12.97
N MET A 273 -3.11 -4.34 -12.20
CA MET A 273 -4.39 -3.63 -12.30
C MET A 273 -4.14 -2.19 -12.75
N PRO A 274 -3.78 -1.96 -14.03
CA PRO A 274 -3.53 -0.61 -14.54
C PRO A 274 -4.83 0.20 -14.51
N HIS A 275 -4.74 1.44 -14.05
CA HIS A 275 -5.87 2.40 -14.00
C HIS A 275 -5.63 3.65 -14.86
N ASP A 276 -4.48 3.76 -15.50
CA ASP A 276 -4.09 4.89 -16.34
C ASP A 276 -5.03 5.09 -17.54
N GLY A 277 -5.74 4.04 -17.97
CA GLY A 277 -6.78 4.12 -18.98
C GLY A 277 -7.91 5.11 -18.65
N TRP A 278 -8.20 5.39 -17.37
CA TRP A 278 -9.16 6.43 -16.98
C TRP A 278 -8.69 7.85 -17.27
N ARG A 279 -7.37 8.06 -17.46
CA ARG A 279 -6.81 9.36 -17.85
C ARG A 279 -7.00 9.69 -19.33
N ALA A 280 -7.28 8.71 -20.18
CA ALA A 280 -7.27 8.87 -21.63
C ALA A 280 -8.17 10.01 -22.13
N PHE A 281 -9.30 10.26 -21.47
CA PHE A 281 -10.24 11.32 -21.84
C PHE A 281 -10.18 12.57 -20.95
N LEU A 282 -9.38 12.55 -19.88
CA LEU A 282 -9.22 13.70 -18.98
C LEU A 282 -8.86 15.00 -19.70
N PRO A 283 -7.98 15.01 -20.73
CA PRO A 283 -7.65 16.26 -21.43
C PRO A 283 -8.88 16.98 -21.97
N TRP A 284 -9.77 16.22 -22.64
CA TRP A 284 -10.99 16.78 -23.20
C TRP A 284 -12.03 17.11 -22.12
N LEU A 285 -12.18 16.28 -21.09
CA LEU A 285 -13.11 16.51 -19.98
C LEU A 285 -12.72 17.77 -19.19
N ALA A 286 -11.46 17.86 -18.76
CA ALA A 286 -10.91 19.00 -18.04
C ALA A 286 -10.97 20.29 -18.88
N ASP A 287 -10.62 20.25 -20.16
CA ASP A 287 -10.70 21.43 -21.02
C ASP A 287 -12.14 21.87 -21.28
N THR A 288 -13.07 20.92 -21.44
CA THR A 288 -14.50 21.24 -21.63
C THR A 288 -15.06 21.89 -20.39
N TYR A 289 -14.71 21.36 -19.22
CA TYR A 289 -15.05 21.94 -17.92
C TYR A 289 -14.50 23.37 -17.75
N LYS A 290 -13.20 23.55 -17.97
CA LYS A 290 -12.49 24.84 -17.84
C LYS A 290 -12.98 25.89 -18.84
N ASN A 291 -13.16 25.49 -20.09
CA ASN A 291 -13.35 26.42 -21.22
C ASN A 291 -14.78 26.45 -21.73
N ASN A 292 -15.73 25.79 -21.05
CA ASN A 292 -17.13 25.64 -21.44
C ASN A 292 -17.35 24.80 -22.72
N ILE A 293 -16.33 24.56 -23.53
CA ILE A 293 -16.35 23.68 -24.71
C ILE A 293 -14.91 23.35 -25.12
N SER A 294 -14.65 22.10 -25.55
CA SER A 294 -13.36 21.70 -26.11
C SER A 294 -13.49 20.92 -27.43
N THR A 295 -12.44 20.96 -28.24
CA THR A 295 -12.38 20.24 -29.52
C THR A 295 -11.77 18.87 -29.32
N ILE A 296 -12.43 17.84 -29.83
CA ILE A 296 -11.93 16.48 -29.89
C ILE A 296 -10.85 16.42 -30.97
N THR A 297 -9.62 16.11 -30.55
CA THR A 297 -8.43 16.01 -31.41
C THR A 297 -8.07 14.56 -31.74
N GLN A 298 -8.53 13.61 -30.94
CA GLN A 298 -8.40 12.17 -31.15
C GLN A 298 -9.64 11.45 -30.62
N GLU A 299 -10.05 10.40 -31.32
CA GLU A 299 -11.12 9.50 -30.85
C GLU A 299 -10.52 8.33 -30.09
N GLY A 300 -11.26 7.73 -29.16
CA GLY A 300 -10.76 6.59 -28.41
C GLY A 300 -11.83 5.86 -27.63
N VAL A 301 -11.43 4.75 -27.01
CA VAL A 301 -12.28 3.93 -26.13
C VAL A 301 -11.50 3.54 -24.88
N GLN A 302 -12.17 3.53 -23.74
CA GLN A 302 -11.68 2.99 -22.47
C GLN A 302 -12.71 1.99 -21.92
N ALA A 303 -12.27 0.94 -21.24
CA ALA A 303 -13.15 0.01 -20.54
C ALA A 303 -12.54 -0.46 -19.23
N TRP A 304 -13.39 -0.81 -18.28
CA TRP A 304 -13.00 -1.35 -16.97
C TRP A 304 -13.95 -2.45 -16.50
N TYR A 305 -13.40 -3.43 -15.79
CA TYR A 305 -14.12 -4.62 -15.32
C TYR A 305 -13.31 -5.38 -14.26
N ARG A 306 -13.98 -6.25 -13.50
CA ARG A 306 -13.32 -7.24 -12.63
C ARG A 306 -12.93 -8.48 -13.43
N LEU A 307 -11.84 -9.13 -13.05
CA LEU A 307 -11.28 -10.28 -13.77
C LEU A 307 -12.01 -11.61 -13.52
N ASN A 308 -12.98 -11.64 -12.62
CA ASN A 308 -13.82 -12.79 -12.37
C ASN A 308 -15.24 -12.38 -11.96
N VAL A 309 -16.16 -13.34 -12.02
CA VAL A 309 -17.55 -13.16 -11.57
C VAL A 309 -17.56 -13.01 -10.05
N ARG A 310 -18.34 -12.07 -9.51
CA ARG A 310 -18.45 -11.86 -8.05
C ARG A 310 -18.77 -13.14 -7.30
N GLY A 311 -17.99 -13.43 -6.26
CA GLY A 311 -18.17 -14.59 -5.40
C GLY A 311 -17.77 -15.91 -6.05
N SER A 312 -16.97 -15.87 -7.12
CA SER A 312 -16.37 -17.09 -7.69
C SER A 312 -15.13 -17.55 -6.93
N CYS A 313 -14.52 -16.69 -6.12
CA CYS A 313 -13.40 -17.03 -5.25
C CYS A 313 -13.83 -17.82 -4.01
N THR A 314 -12.87 -18.47 -3.36
CA THR A 314 -13.12 -19.27 -2.14
C THR A 314 -13.39 -18.42 -0.91
N SER A 315 -12.93 -17.17 -0.91
CA SER A 315 -13.12 -16.19 0.15
C SER A 315 -13.34 -14.80 -0.47
N ASP A 316 -14.16 -13.98 0.15
CA ASP A 316 -14.29 -12.55 -0.16
C ASP A 316 -13.29 -11.68 0.61
N GLY A 317 -12.42 -12.30 1.41
CA GLY A 317 -11.41 -11.61 2.21
C GLY A 317 -11.99 -10.92 3.45
N GLY A 318 -13.22 -11.24 3.84
CA GLY A 318 -13.94 -10.54 4.91
C GLY A 318 -14.43 -9.15 4.52
N THR A 319 -14.27 -8.76 3.24
CA THR A 319 -14.62 -7.44 2.74
C THR A 319 -16.13 -7.20 2.82
N THR A 320 -16.52 -5.99 3.23
CA THR A 320 -17.92 -5.55 3.22
C THR A 320 -18.17 -4.51 2.12
N GLY A 321 -19.43 -4.39 1.69
CA GLY A 321 -19.88 -3.22 0.93
C GLY A 321 -20.27 -2.13 1.91
N ASN A 322 -19.70 -0.92 1.80
CA ASN A 322 -19.70 0.09 2.88
C ASN A 322 -19.04 -0.41 4.18
N THR A 323 -18.92 0.44 5.20
CA THR A 323 -18.33 0.07 6.49
C THR A 323 -19.11 0.59 7.71
N ALA A 324 -19.32 -0.28 8.70
CA ALA A 324 -19.92 0.07 9.98
C ALA A 324 -19.04 1.04 10.80
N SER A 325 -17.72 1.07 10.57
CA SER A 325 -16.81 2.02 11.24
C SER A 325 -17.10 3.48 10.87
N GLN A 326 -17.71 3.71 9.71
CA GLN A 326 -18.23 5.02 9.29
C GLN A 326 -19.74 5.17 9.53
N LEU A 327 -20.31 4.31 10.40
CA LEU A 327 -21.74 4.25 10.73
C LEU A 327 -22.63 4.02 9.49
N GLN A 328 -22.09 3.40 8.44
CA GLN A 328 -22.84 3.05 7.25
C GLN A 328 -23.49 1.67 7.43
N LEU A 329 -24.62 1.46 6.75
CA LEU A 329 -25.21 0.16 6.59
C LEU A 329 -24.30 -0.67 5.68
N GLU A 330 -23.84 -1.80 6.17
CA GLU A 330 -23.03 -2.75 5.43
C GLU A 330 -23.89 -3.66 4.54
N TYR A 331 -23.30 -4.08 3.43
CA TYR A 331 -23.84 -5.02 2.47
C TYR A 331 -22.84 -6.15 2.27
N TRP A 332 -23.31 -7.29 1.78
CA TRP A 332 -22.36 -8.28 1.31
C TRP A 332 -21.64 -7.75 0.06
N PRO A 333 -20.33 -7.99 -0.08
CA PRO A 333 -19.53 -7.35 -1.12
C PRO A 333 -20.01 -7.73 -2.54
N TYR A 334 -20.53 -8.95 -2.73
CA TYR A 334 -21.11 -9.39 -4.01
C TYR A 334 -22.42 -8.68 -4.40
N GLU A 335 -23.02 -7.90 -3.51
CA GLU A 335 -24.22 -7.09 -3.80
C GLU A 335 -23.86 -5.74 -4.42
N ILE A 336 -22.60 -5.30 -4.27
CA ILE A 336 -22.16 -3.94 -4.61
C ILE A 336 -21.77 -3.80 -6.09
N PRO A 337 -20.72 -4.47 -6.62
CA PRO A 337 -20.33 -4.32 -8.01
C PRO A 337 -21.15 -5.28 -8.89
N GLN A 338 -21.44 -4.85 -10.11
CA GLN A 338 -22.09 -5.70 -11.09
C GLN A 338 -21.07 -6.53 -11.89
N ASP A 339 -21.48 -7.68 -12.42
CA ASP A 339 -20.67 -8.47 -13.36
C ASP A 339 -20.82 -7.91 -14.79
N ARG A 340 -20.19 -6.75 -15.03
CA ARG A 340 -20.28 -6.03 -16.30
C ARG A 340 -18.93 -5.50 -16.75
N ILE A 341 -18.78 -5.36 -18.06
CA ILE A 341 -17.73 -4.58 -18.70
C ILE A 341 -18.29 -3.20 -18.98
N PHE A 342 -17.76 -2.19 -18.30
CA PHE A 342 -18.13 -0.78 -18.45
C PHE A 342 -17.19 -0.13 -19.45
N PHE A 343 -17.71 0.76 -20.29
CA PHE A 343 -16.90 1.39 -21.34
C PHE A 343 -17.39 2.80 -21.67
N SER A 344 -16.43 3.65 -22.02
CA SER A 344 -16.68 4.99 -22.53
C SER A 344 -15.90 5.20 -23.82
N ALA A 345 -16.44 6.00 -24.74
CA ALA A 345 -15.72 6.39 -25.95
C ALA A 345 -15.86 7.89 -26.22
N LEU A 346 -14.73 8.56 -26.47
CA LEU A 346 -14.70 9.94 -26.94
C LEU A 346 -14.74 9.95 -28.46
N LEU A 347 -15.81 10.46 -29.06
CA LEU A 347 -16.08 10.34 -30.49
C LEU A 347 -16.47 11.67 -31.13
N ALA A 348 -16.04 11.88 -32.38
CA ALA A 348 -16.44 13.01 -33.22
C ALA A 348 -17.85 12.88 -33.81
N SER A 349 -18.33 11.66 -33.92
CA SER A 349 -19.68 11.31 -34.41
C SER A 349 -20.01 9.88 -33.97
N SER A 350 -21.27 9.47 -34.11
CA SER A 350 -21.70 8.11 -33.75
C SER A 350 -20.78 7.03 -34.33
N ALA A 351 -20.47 6.03 -33.52
CA ALA A 351 -19.76 4.82 -33.89
C ALA A 351 -20.42 3.61 -33.20
N ASP A 352 -20.20 2.42 -33.73
CA ASP A 352 -20.66 1.17 -33.13
C ASP A 352 -19.60 0.65 -32.14
N ILE A 353 -20.06 0.07 -31.03
CA ILE A 353 -19.21 -0.60 -30.03
C ILE A 353 -19.34 -2.12 -30.16
N SER A 354 -18.22 -2.81 -30.06
CA SER A 354 -18.14 -4.27 -29.98
C SER A 354 -17.35 -4.64 -28.73
N VAL A 355 -17.89 -5.55 -27.92
CA VAL A 355 -17.23 -6.14 -26.76
C VAL A 355 -17.34 -7.65 -26.87
N THR A 356 -16.20 -8.34 -26.91
CA THR A 356 -16.18 -9.81 -26.94
C THR A 356 -15.39 -10.37 -25.78
N VAL A 357 -15.82 -11.51 -25.24
CA VAL A 357 -15.11 -12.26 -24.19
C VAL A 357 -14.87 -13.67 -24.69
N GLY A 358 -13.59 -14.07 -24.78
CA GLY A 358 -13.22 -15.38 -25.35
C GLY A 358 -13.72 -15.57 -26.79
N GLY A 359 -13.82 -14.47 -27.55
CA GLY A 359 -14.36 -14.44 -28.92
C GLY A 359 -15.89 -14.48 -29.03
N THR A 360 -16.62 -14.46 -27.92
CA THR A 360 -18.09 -14.34 -27.91
C THR A 360 -18.50 -12.88 -27.82
N ASP A 361 -19.19 -12.37 -28.84
CA ASP A 361 -19.80 -11.04 -28.83
C ASP A 361 -20.94 -10.98 -27.80
N LEU A 362 -20.85 -10.02 -26.87
CA LEU A 362 -21.82 -9.82 -25.80
C LEU A 362 -22.99 -8.89 -26.21
N GLY A 363 -22.96 -8.31 -27.41
CA GLY A 363 -24.01 -7.41 -27.89
C GLY A 363 -24.00 -6.05 -27.20
N ALA A 364 -22.81 -5.48 -27.01
CA ALA A 364 -22.64 -4.17 -26.39
C ALA A 364 -23.40 -3.05 -27.13
N SER A 365 -23.90 -2.08 -26.38
CA SER A 365 -24.60 -0.91 -26.94
C SER A 365 -24.41 0.31 -26.03
N TRP A 366 -24.67 1.50 -26.55
CA TRP A 366 -24.59 2.75 -25.79
C TRP A 366 -25.81 2.93 -24.88
N ASN A 367 -25.57 3.12 -23.58
CA ASN A 367 -26.59 3.52 -22.60
C ASN A 367 -26.79 5.04 -22.58
N SER A 368 -25.74 5.80 -22.90
CA SER A 368 -25.73 7.26 -22.94
C SER A 368 -24.96 7.74 -24.17
N THR A 369 -25.50 8.77 -24.84
CA THR A 369 -24.88 9.36 -26.04
C THR A 369 -24.92 10.88 -25.94
N PRO A 370 -23.86 11.61 -26.36
CA PRO A 370 -23.82 13.07 -26.27
C PRO A 370 -24.79 13.73 -27.26
N SER A 371 -25.40 14.84 -26.83
CA SER A 371 -26.23 15.66 -27.70
C SER A 371 -25.43 16.22 -28.88
N GLY A 372 -25.98 16.12 -30.11
CA GLY A 372 -25.28 16.55 -31.32
C GLY A 372 -24.23 15.55 -31.85
N GLY A 373 -24.03 14.42 -31.17
CA GLY A 373 -23.29 13.26 -31.67
C GLY A 373 -21.77 13.29 -31.49
N ALA A 374 -21.18 14.41 -31.05
CA ALA A 374 -19.77 14.52 -30.71
C ALA A 374 -19.60 14.71 -29.19
N GLY A 375 -18.75 13.90 -28.55
CA GLY A 375 -18.54 13.90 -27.11
C GLY A 375 -18.31 12.49 -26.57
N VAL A 376 -18.56 12.30 -25.27
CA VAL A 376 -18.40 11.02 -24.58
C VAL A 376 -19.67 10.18 -24.67
N TYR A 377 -19.53 8.99 -25.25
CA TYR A 377 -20.51 7.91 -25.24
C TYR A 377 -20.19 6.98 -24.08
N HIS A 378 -21.20 6.38 -23.46
CA HIS A 378 -21.01 5.46 -22.34
C HIS A 378 -21.99 4.30 -22.37
N GLY A 379 -21.55 3.13 -21.94
CA GLY A 379 -22.39 1.96 -21.78
C GLY A 379 -21.71 0.84 -21.02
N SER A 380 -22.45 -0.23 -20.81
CA SER A 380 -21.93 -1.43 -20.17
C SER A 380 -22.64 -2.68 -20.66
N VAL A 381 -21.96 -3.83 -20.60
CA VAL A 381 -22.51 -5.12 -21.03
C VAL A 381 -22.22 -6.21 -19.99
N GLU A 382 -23.19 -7.08 -19.73
CA GLU A 382 -23.06 -8.16 -18.74
C GLU A 382 -22.14 -9.27 -19.21
N PHE A 383 -21.32 -9.79 -18.30
CA PHE A 383 -20.66 -11.08 -18.43
C PHE A 383 -21.07 -11.93 -17.23
N SER A 384 -21.33 -13.21 -17.43
CA SER A 384 -21.75 -14.09 -16.32
C SER A 384 -21.25 -15.51 -16.43
N VAL A 385 -21.02 -15.99 -17.65
CA VAL A 385 -20.52 -17.36 -17.91
C VAL A 385 -19.36 -17.38 -18.91
N GLN A 386 -19.04 -16.22 -19.49
CA GLN A 386 -18.00 -16.07 -20.49
C GLN A 386 -16.64 -15.92 -19.79
N ALA A 387 -15.62 -16.54 -20.38
CA ALA A 387 -14.25 -16.43 -19.93
C ALA A 387 -13.30 -16.37 -21.13
N GLY A 388 -12.12 -15.81 -20.90
CA GLY A 388 -11.08 -15.52 -21.88
C GLY A 388 -10.88 -14.02 -22.06
N SER A 389 -9.99 -13.69 -23.00
CA SER A 389 -9.59 -12.32 -23.28
C SER A 389 -10.78 -11.43 -23.67
N VAL A 390 -10.74 -10.18 -23.20
CA VAL A 390 -11.73 -9.15 -23.48
C VAL A 390 -11.24 -8.28 -24.64
N GLU A 391 -12.01 -8.21 -25.71
CA GLU A 391 -11.70 -7.35 -26.86
C GLU A 391 -12.74 -6.24 -26.94
N VAL A 392 -12.28 -4.99 -26.91
CA VAL A 392 -13.14 -3.80 -27.03
C VAL A 392 -12.75 -3.03 -28.29
N ALA A 393 -13.73 -2.76 -29.15
CA ALA A 393 -13.49 -2.06 -30.40
C ALA A 393 -14.61 -1.07 -30.74
N ILE A 394 -14.22 0.12 -31.17
CA ILE A 394 -15.13 1.11 -31.77
C ILE A 394 -14.94 1.11 -33.29
N THR A 395 -16.05 1.04 -34.04
CA THR A 395 -16.04 0.99 -35.51
C THR A 395 -17.00 2.00 -36.12
N ARG A 396 -16.64 2.55 -37.28
CA ARG A 396 -17.51 3.43 -38.06
C ARG A 396 -17.36 3.10 -39.53
N ASP A 397 -18.48 2.91 -40.21
CA ASP A 397 -18.53 2.52 -41.63
C ASP A 397 -17.70 1.26 -41.97
N GLY A 398 -17.59 0.34 -41.01
CA GLY A 398 -16.81 -0.90 -41.14
C GLY A 398 -15.30 -0.76 -40.93
N ALA A 399 -14.81 0.43 -40.56
CA ALA A 399 -13.41 0.66 -40.17
C ALA A 399 -13.27 0.78 -38.65
N THR A 400 -12.23 0.14 -38.09
CA THR A 400 -11.88 0.29 -36.67
C THR A 400 -11.24 1.66 -36.42
N ILE A 401 -11.78 2.39 -35.43
CA ILE A 401 -11.26 3.68 -35.00
C ILE A 401 -10.18 3.49 -33.93
N ALA A 402 -10.51 2.69 -32.91
CA ALA A 402 -9.65 2.28 -31.82
C ALA A 402 -10.12 0.92 -31.30
N SER A 403 -9.17 0.12 -30.82
CA SER A 403 -9.45 -1.17 -30.19
C SER A 403 -8.29 -1.58 -29.30
N PHE A 404 -8.57 -2.33 -28.24
CA PHE A 404 -7.55 -2.98 -27.43
C PHE A 404 -8.03 -4.34 -26.95
N THR A 405 -7.05 -5.16 -26.61
CA THR A 405 -7.21 -6.45 -25.95
C THR A 405 -6.89 -6.26 -24.48
N GLY A 406 -7.84 -6.54 -23.60
CA GLY A 406 -7.67 -6.49 -22.16
C GLY A 406 -7.40 -7.85 -21.53
N GLU A 407 -7.16 -7.82 -20.23
CA GLU A 407 -6.88 -9.00 -19.41
C GLU A 407 -8.06 -9.98 -19.40
N GLU A 408 -7.78 -11.27 -19.23
CA GLU A 408 -8.82 -12.30 -19.34
C GLU A 408 -9.80 -12.31 -18.17
N ILE A 409 -11.08 -12.53 -18.47
CA ILE A 409 -12.08 -12.88 -17.45
C ILE A 409 -12.01 -14.39 -17.22
N VAL A 410 -11.96 -14.83 -15.97
CA VAL A 410 -11.94 -16.25 -15.62
C VAL A 410 -13.25 -16.70 -14.97
N THR A 411 -13.61 -17.98 -15.13
CA THR A 411 -14.79 -18.58 -14.48
C THR A 411 -14.54 -18.95 -13.00
N GLY A 412 -13.30 -18.84 -12.53
CA GLY A 412 -12.88 -19.17 -11.16
C GLY A 412 -12.40 -17.93 -10.42
N CYS A 413 -11.47 -18.10 -9.48
CA CYS A 413 -10.79 -16.96 -8.86
C CYS A 413 -9.62 -16.52 -9.74
N ALA A 414 -9.55 -15.23 -10.10
CA ALA A 414 -8.41 -14.69 -10.84
C ALA A 414 -7.15 -14.62 -9.95
N ALA A 415 -7.33 -14.30 -8.66
CA ALA A 415 -6.24 -14.25 -7.70
C ALA A 415 -5.77 -15.66 -7.32
N SER A 416 -4.45 -15.87 -7.34
CA SER A 416 -3.81 -17.12 -6.92
C SER A 416 -4.04 -17.44 -5.44
N THR A 417 -4.30 -16.42 -4.61
CA THR A 417 -4.61 -16.56 -3.18
C THR A 417 -5.97 -17.19 -2.90
N GLY A 418 -6.87 -17.21 -3.89
CA GLY A 418 -8.25 -17.63 -3.69
C GLY A 418 -9.13 -16.60 -2.96
N ILE A 419 -8.60 -15.40 -2.69
CA ILE A 419 -9.34 -14.26 -2.14
C ILE A 419 -9.81 -13.37 -3.29
N GLU A 420 -11.06 -12.94 -3.24
CA GLU A 420 -11.66 -12.10 -4.28
C GLU A 420 -10.99 -10.72 -4.37
N ASN A 421 -10.41 -10.41 -5.53
CA ASN A 421 -9.95 -9.06 -5.85
C ASN A 421 -11.11 -8.21 -6.39
N TRP A 422 -11.58 -7.27 -5.58
CA TRP A 422 -12.64 -6.33 -5.96
C TRP A 422 -12.13 -5.09 -6.70
N ASN A 423 -10.83 -4.98 -6.96
CA ASN A 423 -10.25 -3.94 -7.81
C ASN A 423 -10.65 -4.15 -9.30
N ALA A 424 -10.59 -3.09 -10.11
CA ALA A 424 -10.91 -3.13 -11.53
C ALA A 424 -9.65 -3.14 -12.40
N TRP A 425 -9.67 -3.91 -13.49
CA TRP A 425 -8.67 -3.78 -14.54
C TRP A 425 -9.16 -2.73 -15.54
N VAL A 426 -8.30 -1.80 -15.98
CA VAL A 426 -8.67 -0.72 -16.90
C VAL A 426 -7.79 -0.76 -18.14
N GLY A 427 -8.44 -0.72 -19.31
CA GLY A 427 -7.77 -0.63 -20.60
C GLY A 427 -8.27 0.55 -21.41
N SER A 428 -7.42 1.08 -22.29
CA SER A 428 -7.81 2.12 -23.23
C SER A 428 -7.05 2.04 -24.55
N ALA A 429 -7.61 2.63 -25.59
CA ALA A 429 -6.95 2.87 -26.87
C ALA A 429 -7.41 4.19 -27.48
N MET A 430 -6.44 4.99 -27.93
CA MET A 430 -6.67 6.18 -28.73
C MET A 430 -6.40 5.88 -30.21
N SER A 431 -7.16 6.53 -31.10
CA SER A 431 -6.94 6.42 -32.53
C SER A 431 -5.61 7.05 -32.93
N ALA A 432 -4.85 6.37 -33.80
CA ALA A 432 -3.65 6.93 -34.40
C ALA A 432 -3.95 8.12 -35.33
N THR A 433 -5.22 8.32 -35.71
CA THR A 433 -5.64 9.42 -36.57
C THR A 433 -6.01 10.64 -35.73
N THR A 434 -5.40 11.77 -36.04
CA THR A 434 -5.83 13.06 -35.50
C THR A 434 -7.05 13.59 -36.25
N ILE A 435 -7.97 14.17 -35.52
CA ILE A 435 -9.22 14.74 -36.02
C ILE A 435 -9.41 16.15 -35.48
N SER A 436 -10.49 16.80 -35.89
CA SER A 436 -10.94 18.06 -35.31
C SER A 436 -12.46 18.08 -35.35
N ALA A 437 -13.07 17.81 -34.21
CA ALA A 437 -14.51 17.83 -34.05
C ALA A 437 -14.88 18.57 -32.75
N THR A 438 -15.58 19.68 -32.88
CA THR A 438 -16.09 20.43 -31.73
C THR A 438 -17.55 20.04 -31.50
N PRO A 439 -17.98 19.76 -30.25
CA PRO A 439 -19.38 19.56 -29.92
C PRO A 439 -20.28 20.67 -30.46
N THR A 440 -21.54 20.34 -30.75
CA THR A 440 -22.49 21.31 -31.32
C THR A 440 -22.90 22.36 -30.30
N TYR A 441 -22.99 21.96 -29.02
CA TYR A 441 -23.42 22.81 -27.92
C TYR A 441 -22.27 23.01 -26.95
N SER A 442 -22.19 24.19 -26.34
CA SER A 442 -21.30 24.44 -25.22
C SER A 442 -21.99 24.09 -23.91
N LEU A 443 -21.25 23.84 -22.81
CA LEU A 443 -21.84 23.48 -21.51
C LEU A 443 -22.90 24.52 -21.06
N ALA A 444 -22.64 25.81 -21.28
CA ALA A 444 -23.56 26.90 -20.96
C ALA A 444 -24.85 26.92 -21.81
N ASP A 445 -24.85 26.26 -22.98
CA ASP A 445 -26.04 26.08 -23.82
C ASP A 445 -26.80 24.78 -23.53
N GLU A 446 -26.24 23.95 -22.66
CA GLU A 446 -26.81 22.68 -22.25
C GLU A 446 -27.51 22.80 -20.89
N VAL A 447 -28.51 21.95 -20.72
CA VAL A 447 -29.22 21.71 -19.48
C VAL A 447 -29.25 20.21 -19.26
N CYS A 448 -29.56 19.78 -18.04
CA CYS A 448 -29.85 18.36 -17.84
C CYS A 448 -31.09 17.96 -18.65
N ILE A 449 -30.97 16.93 -19.49
CA ILE A 449 -32.05 16.39 -20.33
C ILE A 449 -32.46 14.96 -19.95
N ARG A 450 -31.69 14.32 -19.07
CA ARG A 450 -32.06 13.03 -18.47
C ARG A 450 -31.56 12.99 -17.05
N GLY A 451 -32.46 12.69 -16.13
CA GLY A 451 -32.11 12.54 -14.74
C GLY A 451 -33.13 11.72 -13.96
N TRP A 452 -32.79 11.44 -12.72
CA TRP A 452 -33.62 10.67 -11.80
C TRP A 452 -33.54 11.23 -10.38
N GLY A 453 -34.29 10.63 -9.46
CA GLY A 453 -34.25 10.98 -8.04
C GLY A 453 -34.74 9.82 -7.20
N VAL A 454 -34.47 9.85 -5.90
CA VAL A 454 -34.83 8.75 -4.99
C VAL A 454 -36.32 8.77 -4.63
N GLY A 455 -36.93 7.59 -4.50
CA GLY A 455 -38.30 7.43 -4.04
C GLY A 455 -39.33 8.20 -4.87
N ASN A 456 -40.15 9.03 -4.22
CA ASN A 456 -41.19 9.82 -4.87
C ASN A 456 -40.65 10.94 -5.78
N PHE A 457 -39.36 11.28 -5.70
CA PHE A 457 -38.73 12.21 -6.63
C PHE A 457 -38.52 11.58 -8.01
N ASN A 458 -38.39 10.24 -8.11
CA ASN A 458 -37.95 9.58 -9.34
C ASN A 458 -38.75 10.02 -10.58
N GLY A 459 -40.07 9.86 -10.54
CA GLY A 459 -40.93 10.23 -11.66
C GLY A 459 -40.95 11.74 -11.96
N LEU A 460 -40.84 12.57 -10.91
CA LEU A 460 -40.80 14.02 -11.05
C LEU A 460 -39.50 14.50 -11.69
N CYS A 461 -38.35 14.02 -11.20
CA CYS A 461 -37.05 14.34 -11.75
C CYS A 461 -36.93 13.84 -13.19
N SER A 462 -37.31 12.59 -13.48
CA SER A 462 -37.26 12.07 -14.85
C SER A 462 -38.12 12.89 -15.81
N PHE A 463 -39.32 13.31 -15.40
CA PHE A 463 -40.16 14.17 -16.24
C PHE A 463 -39.59 15.59 -16.40
N ALA A 464 -39.16 16.19 -15.29
CA ALA A 464 -38.76 17.59 -15.27
C ALA A 464 -37.38 17.82 -15.92
N CYS A 465 -36.40 16.95 -15.63
CA CYS A 465 -35.09 16.98 -16.26
C CYS A 465 -35.22 16.70 -17.77
N ALA A 466 -36.11 15.81 -18.22
CA ALA A 466 -36.41 15.65 -19.65
C ALA A 466 -36.92 16.93 -20.36
N LEU A 467 -37.37 17.92 -19.59
CA LEU A 467 -37.78 19.23 -20.07
C LEU A 467 -36.79 20.35 -19.73
N GLY A 468 -35.57 20.03 -19.28
CA GLY A 468 -34.54 21.00 -18.92
C GLY A 468 -34.74 21.69 -17.56
N TYR A 469 -35.67 21.21 -16.73
CA TYR A 469 -35.84 21.68 -15.35
C TYR A 469 -35.40 20.59 -14.38
N CYS A 470 -34.11 20.58 -14.07
CA CYS A 470 -33.54 19.67 -13.09
C CYS A 470 -33.04 20.53 -11.91
N PRO A 471 -33.50 20.31 -10.67
CA PRO A 471 -32.92 20.97 -9.51
C PRO A 471 -31.51 20.42 -9.23
N VAL A 472 -30.73 21.10 -8.38
CA VAL A 472 -29.39 20.64 -7.96
C VAL A 472 -29.46 19.29 -7.23
N GLY A 473 -30.54 19.06 -6.46
CA GLY A 473 -30.90 17.75 -5.91
C GLY A 473 -31.59 16.81 -6.91
N GLY A 474 -31.53 17.07 -8.21
CA GLY A 474 -31.95 16.16 -9.28
C GLY A 474 -30.72 15.55 -9.95
N LEU A 475 -30.69 14.23 -10.11
CA LEU A 475 -29.48 13.51 -10.52
C LEU A 475 -29.35 13.52 -12.03
N CYS A 476 -28.46 14.38 -12.54
CA CYS A 476 -28.25 14.47 -13.97
C CYS A 476 -27.40 13.31 -14.51
N GLN A 477 -27.90 12.64 -15.54
CA GLN A 477 -27.23 11.56 -16.26
C GLN A 477 -26.84 11.94 -17.68
N GLU A 478 -27.47 12.98 -18.24
CA GLU A 478 -27.19 13.42 -19.60
C GLU A 478 -27.50 14.91 -19.76
N MET A 479 -26.57 15.63 -20.36
CA MET A 479 -26.70 17.04 -20.71
C MET A 479 -27.03 17.19 -22.20
N GLY A 480 -27.73 18.27 -22.54
CA GLY A 480 -28.11 18.59 -23.90
C GLY A 480 -28.88 19.89 -24.04
N PRO A 481 -29.26 20.29 -25.27
CA PRO A 481 -29.93 21.56 -25.49
C PRO A 481 -31.30 21.59 -24.82
N GLN A 482 -31.71 22.77 -24.37
CA GLN A 482 -33.02 23.00 -23.76
C GLN A 482 -34.16 22.43 -24.61
N ALA A 483 -34.86 21.43 -24.06
CA ALA A 483 -36.00 20.83 -24.71
C ALA A 483 -37.12 21.85 -24.94
N LYS A 484 -37.84 21.71 -26.05
CA LYS A 484 -39.01 22.55 -26.33
C LYS A 484 -40.11 22.23 -25.33
N LEU A 485 -40.37 23.16 -24.43
CA LEU A 485 -41.42 23.03 -23.42
C LEU A 485 -42.80 22.82 -24.07
N PRO A 486 -43.61 21.86 -23.58
CA PRO A 486 -45.02 21.74 -23.95
C PRO A 486 -45.79 23.03 -23.64
N LYS A 487 -47.01 23.15 -24.16
CA LYS A 487 -47.88 24.27 -23.79
C LYS A 487 -48.24 24.14 -22.30
N SER A 488 -47.89 25.16 -21.51
CA SER A 488 -48.31 25.26 -20.11
C SER A 488 -49.83 25.14 -19.99
N LEU A 489 -50.25 24.30 -19.03
CA LEU A 489 -51.66 24.05 -18.71
C LEU A 489 -52.22 25.08 -17.72
N GLY A 490 -51.37 25.87 -17.08
CA GLY A 490 -51.76 26.81 -16.02
C GLY A 490 -52.18 26.10 -14.72
N VAL A 491 -51.84 24.83 -14.57
CA VAL A 491 -52.12 24.03 -13.37
C VAL A 491 -51.01 24.32 -12.36
N ILE A 492 -51.39 24.77 -11.17
CA ILE A 492 -50.45 24.97 -10.07
C ILE A 492 -50.38 23.68 -9.26
N GLY A 493 -49.19 23.08 -9.21
CA GLY A 493 -48.88 21.92 -8.38
C GLY A 493 -48.26 22.32 -7.05
N TYR A 494 -48.63 21.60 -6.01
CA TYR A 494 -48.08 21.69 -4.65
C TYR A 494 -47.65 20.29 -4.20
N PRO A 495 -46.73 20.16 -3.22
CA PRO A 495 -46.45 18.87 -2.61
C PRO A 495 -47.70 18.25 -1.99
N ALA A 496 -47.86 16.93 -2.14
CA ALA A 496 -48.96 16.18 -1.55
C ALA A 496 -48.84 16.11 -0.02
N ALA A 497 -49.94 15.78 0.67
CA ALA A 497 -49.95 15.63 2.12
C ALA A 497 -48.93 14.55 2.56
N GLY A 498 -48.08 14.89 3.54
CA GLY A 498 -46.98 14.04 3.99
C GLY A 498 -45.65 14.26 3.26
N MET A 499 -45.61 15.09 2.21
CA MET A 499 -44.37 15.50 1.54
C MET A 499 -43.79 16.79 2.17
N THR A 500 -42.49 17.00 1.98
CA THR A 500 -41.75 18.19 2.45
C THR A 500 -41.80 19.32 1.42
N SER A 501 -41.24 20.48 1.79
CA SER A 501 -41.07 21.63 0.89
C SER A 501 -40.17 21.36 -0.32
N ASP A 502 -39.32 20.33 -0.27
CA ASP A 502 -38.34 19.99 -1.32
C ASP A 502 -39.02 19.62 -2.65
N TYR A 503 -40.27 19.16 -2.60
CA TYR A 503 -41.09 18.84 -3.76
C TYR A 503 -41.68 20.07 -4.45
N SER A 504 -41.64 21.26 -3.83
CA SER A 504 -42.45 22.42 -4.26
C SER A 504 -42.13 22.86 -5.68
N GLY A 505 -40.84 23.01 -6.02
CA GLY A 505 -40.42 23.40 -7.37
C GLY A 505 -40.78 22.36 -8.42
N LEU A 506 -40.48 21.09 -8.13
CA LEU A 506 -40.77 19.97 -9.03
C LEU A 506 -42.28 19.77 -9.26
N CYS A 507 -43.10 19.88 -8.22
CA CYS A 507 -44.56 19.77 -8.35
C CYS A 507 -45.15 20.95 -9.12
N ALA A 508 -44.71 22.19 -8.82
CA ALA A 508 -45.16 23.37 -9.53
C ALA A 508 -44.83 23.28 -11.03
N PHE A 509 -43.61 22.85 -11.37
CA PHE A 509 -43.20 22.67 -12.76
C PHE A 509 -43.93 21.51 -13.44
N SER A 510 -43.89 20.31 -12.85
CA SER A 510 -44.37 19.10 -13.50
C SER A 510 -45.89 19.12 -13.71
N CYS A 511 -46.66 19.56 -12.71
CA CYS A 511 -48.12 19.65 -12.83
C CYS A 511 -48.53 20.65 -13.91
N ASN A 512 -47.80 21.77 -14.04
CA ASN A 512 -48.06 22.77 -15.08
C ASN A 512 -47.84 22.24 -16.51
N TYR A 513 -47.02 21.18 -16.68
CA TYR A 513 -46.77 20.53 -17.96
C TYR A 513 -47.43 19.14 -18.10
N GLY A 514 -48.35 18.79 -17.19
CA GLY A 514 -49.23 17.63 -17.34
C GLY A 514 -48.78 16.36 -16.63
N TYR A 515 -47.72 16.41 -15.82
CA TYR A 515 -47.30 15.31 -14.97
C TYR A 515 -47.48 15.68 -13.49
N CYS A 516 -48.57 15.19 -12.89
CA CYS A 516 -48.95 15.53 -11.51
C CYS A 516 -49.31 14.25 -10.73
N PRO A 517 -48.31 13.43 -10.35
CA PRO A 517 -48.55 12.17 -9.66
C PRO A 517 -49.11 12.42 -8.26
N SER A 518 -50.25 11.83 -7.94
CA SER A 518 -50.94 12.04 -6.66
C SER A 518 -50.17 11.53 -5.43
N SER A 519 -49.15 10.70 -5.64
CA SER A 519 -48.25 10.22 -4.59
C SER A 519 -47.27 11.28 -4.10
N ALA A 520 -46.96 12.29 -4.93
CA ALA A 520 -45.97 13.33 -4.63
C ALA A 520 -46.54 14.75 -4.71
N CYS A 521 -47.53 14.99 -5.59
CA CYS A 521 -48.10 16.30 -5.85
C CYS A 521 -49.63 16.33 -5.76
N THR A 522 -50.16 17.53 -5.52
CA THR A 522 -51.59 17.86 -5.49
C THR A 522 -51.81 19.22 -6.16
N THR A 523 -53.05 19.55 -6.50
CA THR A 523 -53.42 20.86 -7.08
C THR A 523 -54.03 21.81 -6.05
N THR A 524 -54.09 21.38 -4.78
CA THR A 524 -54.59 22.18 -3.67
C THR A 524 -53.51 22.24 -2.60
N GLU A 525 -53.19 23.45 -2.13
CA GLU A 525 -52.22 23.65 -1.07
C GLU A 525 -52.64 22.92 0.22
N VAL A 526 -51.70 22.18 0.80
CA VAL A 526 -51.89 21.41 2.03
C VAL A 526 -50.75 21.71 3.00
N ALA A 527 -50.97 21.44 4.29
CA ALA A 527 -49.89 21.51 5.26
C ALA A 527 -48.80 20.47 4.90
N LEU A 528 -47.55 20.94 4.82
CA LEU A 528 -46.40 20.11 4.49
C LEU A 528 -45.85 19.42 5.73
N ALA A 529 -45.23 18.26 5.53
CA ALA A 529 -44.46 17.63 6.58
C ALA A 529 -43.20 18.47 6.86
N THR A 530 -42.94 18.75 8.13
CA THR A 530 -41.64 19.25 8.58
C THR A 530 -40.75 18.04 8.83
N SER A 531 -39.73 17.85 7.99
CA SER A 531 -38.72 16.83 8.26
C SER A 531 -37.60 17.42 9.12
N THR A 532 -37.16 16.66 10.12
CA THR A 532 -35.97 16.99 10.91
C THR A 532 -34.69 16.41 10.29
N VAL A 533 -34.83 15.50 9.32
CA VAL A 533 -33.72 14.87 8.58
C VAL A 533 -33.98 15.02 7.08
N SER A 534 -32.94 15.28 6.30
CA SER A 534 -33.08 15.35 4.84
C SER A 534 -33.57 14.00 4.29
N PRO A 535 -34.56 13.98 3.37
CA PRO A 535 -34.98 12.74 2.70
C PRO A 535 -33.89 12.14 1.80
N PHE A 536 -32.75 12.83 1.66
CA PHE A 536 -31.60 12.42 0.86
C PHE A 536 -30.43 11.89 1.71
N THR A 537 -30.55 11.94 3.04
CA THR A 537 -29.59 11.29 3.95
C THR A 537 -29.78 9.77 3.82
N PRO A 538 -28.72 8.99 3.56
CA PRO A 538 -28.81 7.53 3.55
C PRO A 538 -29.27 6.99 4.91
N ASP A 539 -30.08 5.93 4.87
CA ASP A 539 -30.45 5.22 6.09
C ASP A 539 -29.25 4.48 6.68
N THR A 540 -29.18 4.38 8.01
CA THR A 540 -28.25 3.52 8.74
C THR A 540 -29.02 2.41 9.43
N CYS A 541 -28.30 1.47 10.05
CA CYS A 541 -28.93 0.56 11.00
C CYS A 541 -29.45 1.34 12.22
N THR A 542 -30.66 1.03 12.67
CA THR A 542 -31.30 1.63 13.86
C THR A 542 -31.77 0.59 14.87
N SER A 543 -31.74 -0.69 14.50
CA SER A 543 -31.84 -1.81 15.44
C SER A 543 -31.23 -3.05 14.80
N GLY A 544 -30.60 -3.89 15.60
CA GLY A 544 -30.02 -5.15 15.13
C GLY A 544 -30.08 -6.24 16.18
N GLU A 545 -29.83 -7.47 15.75
CA GLU A 545 -29.76 -8.64 16.61
C GLU A 545 -28.49 -9.45 16.33
N GLY A 546 -27.98 -10.10 17.37
CA GLY A 546 -26.82 -11.00 17.32
C GLY A 546 -27.19 -12.36 17.91
N THR A 547 -26.25 -13.30 17.87
CA THR A 547 -26.44 -14.64 18.46
C THR A 547 -25.52 -14.86 19.64
N GLY A 548 -25.96 -15.66 20.63
CA GLY A 548 -25.14 -16.01 21.79
C GLY A 548 -24.75 -14.78 22.58
N ASP A 549 -23.46 -14.66 22.89
CA ASP A 549 -22.89 -13.59 23.71
C ASP A 549 -22.99 -12.20 23.04
N LEU A 550 -23.08 -12.16 21.71
CA LEU A 550 -23.23 -10.91 20.94
C LEU A 550 -24.64 -10.32 20.94
N THR A 551 -25.64 -11.01 21.50
CA THR A 551 -27.05 -10.56 21.47
C THR A 551 -27.21 -9.14 22.03
N GLY A 552 -26.56 -8.87 23.17
CA GLY A 552 -26.62 -7.56 23.83
C GLY A 552 -25.85 -6.48 23.07
N LEU A 553 -24.68 -6.82 22.52
CA LEU A 553 -23.82 -5.88 21.79
C LEU A 553 -24.46 -5.45 20.49
N CYS A 554 -24.93 -6.40 19.67
CA CYS A 554 -25.62 -6.08 18.44
C CYS A 554 -26.89 -5.26 18.69
N SER A 555 -27.65 -5.56 19.75
CA SER A 555 -28.83 -4.74 20.09
C SER A 555 -28.48 -3.30 20.47
N TYR A 556 -27.31 -3.07 21.08
CA TYR A 556 -26.87 -1.74 21.50
C TYR A 556 -26.22 -0.98 20.35
N SER A 557 -25.16 -1.54 19.74
CA SER A 557 -24.35 -0.85 18.73
C SER A 557 -25.14 -0.56 17.46
N CYS A 558 -25.96 -1.51 17.00
CA CYS A 558 -26.79 -1.33 15.81
C CYS A 558 -27.88 -0.25 15.99
N ALA A 559 -28.21 0.15 17.22
CA ALA A 559 -29.12 1.26 17.46
C ALA A 559 -28.53 2.61 17.06
N TYR A 560 -27.20 2.70 17.00
CA TYR A 560 -26.44 3.91 16.65
C TYR A 560 -25.69 3.78 15.30
N GLY A 561 -26.15 2.89 14.41
CA GLY A 561 -25.55 2.69 13.09
C GLY A 561 -24.35 1.75 13.04
N PHE A 562 -23.63 1.49 14.13
CA PHE A 562 -22.51 0.55 14.17
C PHE A 562 -23.03 -0.90 14.22
N CYS A 563 -23.18 -1.52 13.05
CA CYS A 563 -23.78 -2.85 12.93
C CYS A 563 -23.00 -3.75 11.95
N PRO A 564 -21.86 -4.32 12.36
CA PRO A 564 -21.03 -5.16 11.50
C PRO A 564 -21.77 -6.41 11.01
N ILE A 565 -21.89 -6.62 9.70
CA ILE A 565 -22.74 -7.66 9.09
C ILE A 565 -22.25 -9.08 9.38
N HIS A 566 -20.96 -9.26 9.65
CA HIS A 566 -20.36 -10.55 10.00
C HIS A 566 -20.77 -11.05 11.40
N ASN A 567 -21.20 -10.15 12.29
CA ASN A 567 -21.56 -10.46 13.67
C ASN A 567 -23.03 -10.14 14.01
N CYS A 568 -23.61 -9.14 13.36
CA CYS A 568 -24.93 -8.61 13.65
C CYS A 568 -25.83 -8.59 12.41
N THR A 569 -27.14 -8.76 12.62
CA THR A 569 -28.16 -8.60 11.58
C THR A 569 -28.97 -7.33 11.84
N SER A 570 -28.97 -6.40 10.90
CA SER A 570 -29.86 -5.22 10.94
C SER A 570 -31.33 -5.66 10.81
N THR A 571 -32.16 -5.23 11.76
CA THR A 571 -33.61 -5.54 11.81
C THR A 571 -34.49 -4.33 11.46
N ALA A 572 -33.94 -3.12 11.55
CA ALA A 572 -34.57 -1.89 11.08
C ALA A 572 -33.53 -0.86 10.62
N THR A 573 -33.93 -0.04 9.66
CA THR A 573 -33.13 1.06 9.11
C THR A 573 -33.87 2.39 9.24
N GLY A 574 -33.11 3.48 9.27
CA GLY A 574 -33.64 4.84 9.33
C GLY A 574 -32.51 5.86 9.47
N PRO A 575 -32.83 7.14 9.74
CA PRO A 575 -31.82 8.15 10.02
C PRO A 575 -30.86 7.75 11.15
N LEU A 576 -29.58 8.11 11.00
CA LEU A 576 -28.58 7.89 12.04
C LEU A 576 -29.00 8.55 13.36
N ASP A 577 -29.10 7.74 14.40
CA ASP A 577 -29.07 8.23 15.78
C ASP A 577 -27.61 8.43 16.17
N VAL A 578 -27.18 9.68 16.29
CA VAL A 578 -25.77 10.02 16.52
C VAL A 578 -25.33 9.36 17.84
N PRO A 579 -24.30 8.50 17.81
CA PRO A 579 -23.85 7.83 19.03
C PRO A 579 -23.44 8.85 20.09
N PRO A 580 -23.60 8.52 21.39
CA PRO A 580 -23.01 9.30 22.46
C PRO A 580 -21.50 9.47 22.25
N THR A 581 -20.95 10.58 22.75
CA THR A 581 -19.51 10.84 22.71
C THR A 581 -18.74 9.67 23.32
N ALA A 582 -17.75 9.15 22.59
CA ALA A 582 -16.86 8.12 23.08
C ALA A 582 -15.98 8.63 24.22
N ASN A 583 -15.75 7.79 25.22
CA ASN A 583 -14.71 7.98 26.20
C ASN A 583 -13.45 7.24 25.74
N THR A 584 -12.55 7.97 25.07
CA THR A 584 -11.30 7.43 24.50
C THR A 584 -10.28 6.93 25.54
N SER A 585 -10.59 7.04 26.84
CA SER A 585 -9.79 6.45 27.93
C SER A 585 -10.26 5.04 28.33
N ILE A 586 -11.31 4.51 27.68
CA ILE A 586 -11.84 3.16 27.89
C ILE A 586 -11.61 2.40 26.60
N TYR A 587 -10.92 1.28 26.67
CA TYR A 587 -10.77 0.36 25.54
C TYR A 587 -11.53 -0.92 25.83
N GLY A 588 -12.46 -1.28 24.94
CA GLY A 588 -13.27 -2.49 25.07
C GLY A 588 -12.75 -3.61 24.19
N TYR A 589 -12.60 -4.81 24.75
CA TYR A 589 -12.17 -5.97 23.99
C TYR A 589 -12.90 -7.24 24.44
N THR A 590 -12.97 -8.22 23.54
CA THR A 590 -13.47 -9.56 23.87
C THR A 590 -12.30 -10.47 24.26
N MET A 591 -12.54 -11.34 25.24
CA MET A 591 -11.60 -12.42 25.62
C MET A 591 -11.91 -13.74 24.91
N ASP A 592 -12.98 -13.78 24.14
CA ASP A 592 -13.37 -14.96 23.40
C ASP A 592 -12.60 -15.06 22.08
N ALA A 593 -12.39 -16.29 21.59
CA ALA A 593 -11.61 -16.55 20.37
C ALA A 593 -12.29 -16.14 19.05
N TYR A 594 -13.40 -15.38 19.08
CA TYR A 594 -14.08 -14.89 17.89
C TYR A 594 -13.78 -13.40 17.65
N THR A 595 -13.75 -12.98 16.38
CA THR A 595 -13.70 -11.55 16.03
C THR A 595 -15.04 -10.91 16.36
N ASP A 596 -15.06 -9.92 17.25
CA ASP A 596 -16.26 -9.16 17.59
C ASP A 596 -16.53 -7.99 16.64
N SER A 597 -15.67 -7.79 15.64
CA SER A 597 -15.72 -6.67 14.68
C SER A 597 -15.77 -5.30 15.35
N GLY A 598 -15.07 -5.13 16.48
CA GLY A 598 -15.01 -3.86 17.22
C GLY A 598 -16.28 -3.53 18.00
N LEU A 599 -17.19 -4.48 18.19
CA LEU A 599 -18.42 -4.29 18.95
C LEU A 599 -18.15 -3.93 20.42
N CYS A 600 -17.20 -4.61 21.07
CA CYS A 600 -16.82 -4.32 22.44
C CYS A 600 -16.21 -2.93 22.56
N ASP A 601 -15.29 -2.57 21.66
CA ASP A 601 -14.63 -1.27 21.70
C ASP A 601 -15.66 -0.13 21.55
N PHE A 602 -16.50 -0.19 20.50
CA PHE A 602 -17.56 0.78 20.28
C PHE A 602 -18.51 0.92 21.47
N ALA A 603 -18.89 -0.20 22.08
CA ALA A 603 -19.88 -0.24 23.16
C ALA A 603 -19.31 0.21 24.51
N CYS A 604 -18.12 -0.26 24.90
CA CYS A 604 -17.49 0.04 26.17
C CYS A 604 -17.08 1.52 26.28
N GLU A 605 -16.54 2.11 25.20
CA GLU A 605 -16.27 3.56 25.12
C GLU A 605 -17.51 4.42 25.38
N ARG A 606 -18.71 3.86 25.16
CA ARG A 606 -20.00 4.55 25.29
C ARG A 606 -20.78 4.08 26.51
N GLY A 607 -20.12 3.42 27.46
CA GLY A 607 -20.67 3.04 28.76
C GLY A 607 -21.54 1.79 28.76
N TYR A 608 -21.49 0.97 27.69
CA TYR A 608 -22.13 -0.33 27.64
C TYR A 608 -21.08 -1.44 27.45
N CYS A 609 -20.52 -1.93 28.56
CA CYS A 609 -19.51 -2.99 28.56
C CYS A 609 -20.03 -4.25 29.28
N PRO A 610 -20.74 -5.15 28.57
CA PRO A 610 -21.35 -6.32 29.20
C PRO A 610 -20.34 -7.43 29.53
N SER A 611 -20.04 -7.64 30.82
CA SER A 611 -19.25 -8.79 31.28
C SER A 611 -20.07 -10.09 31.27
N PRO A 612 -19.49 -11.26 30.91
CA PRO A 612 -18.07 -11.50 30.57
C PRO A 612 -17.72 -11.32 29.09
N VAL A 613 -18.68 -10.86 28.27
CA VAL A 613 -18.54 -10.77 26.79
C VAL A 613 -17.49 -9.73 26.39
N CYS A 614 -17.53 -8.58 27.05
CA CYS A 614 -16.53 -7.54 26.92
C CYS A 614 -15.86 -7.29 28.26
N SER A 615 -14.55 -7.08 28.20
CA SER A 615 -13.74 -6.51 29.26
C SER A 615 -13.39 -5.07 28.88
N ASP A 616 -13.38 -4.17 29.86
CA ASP A 616 -12.83 -2.84 29.69
C ASP A 616 -11.45 -2.75 30.35
N ASP A 617 -10.50 -2.11 29.66
CA ASP A 617 -9.31 -1.60 30.32
C ASP A 617 -9.59 -0.14 30.70
N VAL A 618 -10.28 0.06 31.82
CA VAL A 618 -10.43 1.41 32.38
C VAL A 618 -9.10 1.77 33.03
N ALA A 619 -8.40 2.76 32.49
CA ALA A 619 -7.33 3.44 33.21
C ALA A 619 -7.88 4.08 34.51
N GLY A 620 -8.05 3.28 35.57
CA GLY A 620 -8.21 3.75 36.94
C GLY A 620 -9.51 3.47 37.72
N ASN A 621 -10.45 2.62 37.30
CA ASN A 621 -11.55 2.23 38.21
C ASN A 621 -12.32 0.95 37.80
N SER A 622 -11.89 -0.22 38.26
CA SER A 622 -12.75 -1.41 38.38
C SER A 622 -13.01 -1.69 39.87
N THR A 623 -14.28 -1.78 40.23
CA THR A 623 -14.79 -2.25 41.53
C THR A 623 -15.00 -3.77 41.56
N ASP A 624 -14.26 -4.53 40.76
CA ASP A 624 -14.08 -5.94 41.06
C ASP A 624 -13.33 -6.09 42.38
N LEU A 625 -13.62 -7.16 43.13
CA LEU A 625 -13.02 -7.43 44.43
C LEU A 625 -11.49 -7.58 44.30
N VAL A 626 -10.80 -6.44 44.36
CA VAL A 626 -9.37 -6.36 44.61
C VAL A 626 -9.21 -6.47 46.12
N CYS A 627 -8.82 -7.65 46.61
CA CYS A 627 -8.18 -7.72 47.92
C CYS A 627 -6.93 -6.83 47.82
N THR A 628 -6.99 -5.62 48.38
CA THR A 628 -5.81 -4.77 48.50
C THR A 628 -4.89 -5.33 49.58
N ASP A 629 -3.58 -5.13 49.49
CA ASP A 629 -2.57 -5.64 50.46
C ASP A 629 -2.85 -5.27 51.94
N ASP A 630 -3.75 -4.31 52.19
CA ASP A 630 -4.15 -3.84 53.52
C ASP A 630 -5.55 -4.32 53.97
N ASP A 631 -6.20 -5.25 53.24
CA ASP A 631 -7.55 -5.74 53.58
C ASP A 631 -7.51 -6.76 54.74
N PRO A 632 -8.13 -6.48 55.91
CA PRO A 632 -8.08 -7.35 57.07
C PRO A 632 -9.11 -8.50 57.03
N ASP A 633 -9.81 -8.70 55.92
CA ASP A 633 -10.83 -9.75 55.80
C ASP A 633 -10.21 -11.15 55.75
N SER A 634 -10.72 -12.06 56.59
CA SER A 634 -10.17 -13.41 56.76
C SER A 634 -10.41 -14.31 55.55
N ASP A 635 -11.31 -13.90 54.65
CA ASP A 635 -11.63 -14.61 53.41
C ASP A 635 -10.63 -14.30 52.28
N CYS A 636 -9.76 -13.28 52.42
CA CYS A 636 -8.62 -13.00 51.52
C CYS A 636 -7.31 -13.67 51.99
N ALA A 637 -7.34 -14.46 53.07
CA ALA A 637 -6.16 -15.05 53.70
C ALA A 637 -5.97 -16.54 53.35
N ASP A 638 -6.01 -16.87 52.06
CA ASP A 638 -5.52 -18.16 51.56
C ASP A 638 -4.17 -17.93 50.87
N ASP A 639 -3.13 -18.59 51.39
CA ASP A 639 -1.73 -18.48 50.96
C ASP A 639 -1.58 -18.77 49.45
N VAL A 640 -1.49 -17.71 48.62
CA VAL A 640 -0.96 -17.82 47.26
C VAL A 640 0.55 -17.92 47.39
N GLU A 641 1.10 -19.13 47.20
CA GLU A 641 2.54 -19.30 47.06
C GLU A 641 2.99 -18.52 45.81
N THR A 642 3.84 -17.51 46.00
CA THR A 642 4.48 -16.71 44.94
C THR A 642 5.99 -16.94 44.94
N CYS A 643 6.64 -16.76 43.80
CA CYS A 643 8.11 -16.80 43.73
C CYS A 643 8.75 -15.64 44.51
N ASP A 644 9.93 -15.86 45.09
CA ASP A 644 10.74 -14.75 45.58
C ASP A 644 11.49 -14.11 44.40
N TYR A 645 10.86 -13.11 43.78
CA TYR A 645 11.39 -12.39 42.63
C TYR A 645 12.67 -11.56 42.92
N THR A 646 13.12 -11.52 44.18
CA THR A 646 14.39 -10.86 44.56
C THR A 646 15.62 -11.77 44.43
N LEU A 647 15.41 -13.08 44.27
CA LEU A 647 16.47 -14.04 43.99
C LEU A 647 16.93 -13.93 42.52
N THR A 648 18.25 -13.86 42.33
CA THR A 648 18.89 -13.86 41.01
C THR A 648 19.93 -14.99 40.92
N PHE A 649 20.21 -15.44 39.70
CA PHE A 649 21.17 -16.52 39.44
C PHE A 649 22.06 -16.12 38.27
N ASP A 650 23.38 -16.22 38.46
CA ASP A 650 24.35 -15.81 37.43
C ASP A 650 24.53 -16.84 36.29
N SER A 651 23.93 -18.05 36.40
CA SER A 651 24.06 -19.11 35.38
C SER A 651 23.01 -20.22 35.55
N PHE A 652 22.73 -20.98 34.48
CA PHE A 652 21.90 -22.19 34.57
C PHE A 652 22.46 -23.22 35.56
N SER A 653 23.78 -23.30 35.71
CA SER A 653 24.46 -24.18 36.67
C SER A 653 24.23 -23.79 38.14
N SER A 654 24.18 -22.48 38.45
CA SER A 654 23.87 -22.00 39.81
C SER A 654 22.39 -22.15 40.17
N LEU A 655 21.50 -21.92 39.19
CA LEU A 655 20.07 -22.22 39.33
C LEU A 655 19.84 -23.71 39.58
N LYS A 656 20.48 -24.59 38.79
CA LYS A 656 20.42 -26.05 38.97
C LYS A 656 20.81 -26.50 40.38
N SER A 657 21.86 -25.91 40.94
CA SER A 657 22.35 -26.25 42.28
C SER A 657 21.38 -25.85 43.41
N SER A 658 20.38 -25.03 43.09
CA SER A 658 19.41 -24.46 44.03
C SER A 658 17.98 -24.98 43.84
N LEU A 659 17.76 -25.91 42.88
CA LEU A 659 16.43 -26.45 42.55
C LEU A 659 15.71 -27.10 43.75
N SER A 660 16.46 -27.68 44.69
CA SER A 660 15.87 -28.29 45.90
C SER A 660 15.28 -27.27 46.90
N SER A 661 15.47 -25.98 46.67
CA SER A 661 15.04 -24.87 47.52
C SER A 661 14.16 -23.84 46.80
N ILE A 662 13.73 -24.14 45.58
CA ILE A 662 12.92 -23.27 44.72
C ILE A 662 11.69 -24.07 44.30
N GLU A 663 10.52 -23.42 44.31
CA GLU A 663 9.30 -24.05 43.80
C GLU A 663 9.38 -24.26 42.28
N ASP A 664 8.88 -25.41 41.80
CA ASP A 664 9.07 -25.86 40.41
C ASP A 664 8.56 -24.83 39.37
N TYR A 665 7.47 -24.12 39.69
CA TYR A 665 6.91 -23.10 38.79
C TYR A 665 7.78 -21.81 38.72
N CYS A 666 8.65 -21.56 39.71
CA CYS A 666 9.55 -20.41 39.74
C CYS A 666 10.85 -20.62 38.96
N VAL A 667 11.22 -21.88 38.71
CA VAL A 667 12.46 -22.24 38.00
C VAL A 667 12.50 -21.62 36.61
N ASN A 668 11.37 -21.60 35.90
CA ASN A 668 11.31 -21.05 34.55
C ASN A 668 11.45 -19.52 34.52
N TYR A 669 10.91 -18.82 35.52
CA TYR A 669 11.09 -17.38 35.67
C TYR A 669 12.58 -17.03 35.88
N TYR A 670 13.28 -17.76 36.77
CA TYR A 670 14.71 -17.54 37.01
C TYR A 670 15.58 -17.92 35.80
N ALA A 671 15.20 -18.96 35.05
CA ALA A 671 15.88 -19.34 33.80
C ALA A 671 15.74 -18.24 32.73
N LEU A 672 14.58 -17.59 32.65
CA LEU A 672 14.37 -16.45 31.76
C LEU A 672 15.17 -15.22 32.22
N GLY A 673 15.36 -15.04 33.54
CA GLY A 673 16.28 -14.04 34.11
C GLY A 673 17.73 -14.21 33.64
N ILE A 674 18.24 -15.44 33.67
CA ILE A 674 19.59 -15.75 33.17
C ILE A 674 19.74 -15.41 31.68
N LEU A 675 18.71 -15.68 30.87
CA LEU A 675 18.72 -15.33 29.44
C LEU A 675 18.71 -13.81 29.21
N SER A 676 17.96 -13.06 30.04
CA SER A 676 17.98 -11.60 30.02
C SER A 676 19.36 -11.02 30.32
N ASP A 677 20.02 -11.53 31.37
CA ASP A 677 21.36 -11.07 31.77
C ASP A 677 22.39 -11.42 30.68
N MET A 678 22.30 -12.62 30.12
CA MET A 678 23.15 -13.05 29.01
C MET A 678 22.98 -12.17 27.76
N LEU A 679 21.74 -11.77 27.45
CA LEU A 679 21.48 -10.85 26.34
C LEU A 679 22.08 -9.46 26.61
N ALA A 680 21.94 -8.94 27.82
CA ALA A 680 22.51 -7.63 28.19
C ALA A 680 24.05 -7.60 28.09
N ASP A 681 24.72 -8.66 28.57
CA ASP A 681 26.17 -8.83 28.43
C ASP A 681 26.57 -8.94 26.95
N THR A 682 25.79 -9.71 26.17
CA THR A 682 26.01 -9.89 24.74
C THR A 682 25.86 -8.59 23.97
N MET A 683 24.85 -7.77 24.29
CA MET A 683 24.64 -6.45 23.67
C MET A 683 25.78 -5.47 23.97
N THR A 684 26.33 -5.52 25.18
CA THR A 684 27.50 -4.72 25.56
C THR A 684 28.69 -5.11 24.68
N ASN A 685 28.98 -6.41 24.58
CA ASN A 685 30.06 -6.92 23.73
C ASN A 685 29.83 -6.66 22.24
N TYR A 686 28.58 -6.76 21.76
CA TYR A 686 28.18 -6.46 20.38
C TYR A 686 28.47 -4.99 20.02
N THR A 687 28.11 -4.08 20.92
CA THR A 687 28.36 -2.64 20.75
C THR A 687 29.86 -2.32 20.79
N ASP A 688 30.61 -2.98 21.66
CA ASP A 688 32.06 -2.87 21.74
C ASP A 688 32.75 -3.37 20.46
N ILE A 689 32.26 -4.49 19.89
CA ILE A 689 32.70 -5.01 18.59
C ILE A 689 32.44 -3.99 17.49
N LEU A 690 31.23 -3.45 17.35
CA LEU A 690 30.90 -2.41 16.36
C LEU A 690 31.86 -1.21 16.43
N SER A 691 32.22 -0.77 17.64
CA SER A 691 33.13 0.36 17.84
C SER A 691 34.60 0.05 17.51
N SER A 692 35.03 -1.22 17.59
CA SER A 692 36.42 -1.66 17.45
C SER A 692 36.74 -2.29 16.09
N TYR A 693 35.73 -2.66 15.29
CA TYR A 693 35.87 -3.44 14.05
C TYR A 693 36.03 -2.65 12.75
N GLY A 694 35.73 -1.34 12.71
CA GLY A 694 35.65 -0.58 11.44
C GLY A 694 36.90 -0.65 10.54
N GLY A 695 38.09 -0.83 11.13
CA GLY A 695 39.33 -1.04 10.37
C GLY A 695 39.43 -2.40 9.68
N LYS A 696 38.78 -3.44 10.20
CA LYS A 696 38.85 -4.83 9.72
C LYS A 696 37.90 -5.12 8.56
N PHE A 697 36.76 -4.46 8.52
CA PHE A 697 35.89 -4.49 7.33
C PHE A 697 36.53 -3.79 6.12
N THR A 698 37.41 -2.82 6.36
CA THR A 698 38.21 -2.21 5.28
C THR A 698 39.23 -3.20 4.72
N GLU A 699 39.95 -3.95 5.58
CA GLU A 699 40.89 -5.01 5.17
C GLU A 699 40.18 -6.13 4.38
N TYR A 700 38.95 -6.49 4.78
CA TYR A 700 38.08 -7.42 4.04
C TYR A 700 37.76 -6.93 2.62
N GLN A 701 37.31 -5.67 2.49
CA GLN A 701 36.99 -5.09 1.18
C GLN A 701 38.22 -5.02 0.26
N GLU A 702 39.40 -4.73 0.82
CA GLU A 702 40.65 -4.70 0.07
C GLU A 702 41.02 -6.09 -0.47
N TYR A 703 41.01 -7.12 0.37
CA TYR A 703 41.35 -8.49 -0.05
C TYR A 703 40.47 -9.00 -1.19
N ILE A 704 39.15 -8.78 -1.08
CA ILE A 704 38.20 -9.25 -2.09
C ILE A 704 38.46 -8.58 -3.44
N ARG A 705 38.76 -7.27 -3.45
CA ARG A 705 39.13 -6.55 -4.69
C ARG A 705 40.41 -7.11 -5.32
N GLU A 706 41.37 -7.55 -4.52
CA GLU A 706 42.64 -8.12 -4.99
C GLU A 706 42.48 -9.51 -5.63
N GLU A 707 41.50 -10.30 -5.21
CA GLU A 707 41.25 -11.67 -5.74
C GLU A 707 40.49 -11.70 -7.08
N VAL A 708 39.56 -10.75 -7.31
CA VAL A 708 38.70 -10.72 -8.51
C VAL A 708 39.48 -10.87 -9.84
N PRO A 709 40.61 -10.17 -10.07
CA PRO A 709 41.38 -10.31 -11.31
C PRO A 709 41.90 -11.73 -11.56
N GLY A 710 42.42 -12.41 -10.53
CA GLY A 710 42.96 -13.77 -10.65
C GLY A 710 41.87 -14.79 -10.92
N VAL A 711 40.76 -14.71 -10.19
CA VAL A 711 39.61 -15.61 -10.34
C VAL A 711 38.95 -15.45 -11.71
N LEU A 712 38.77 -14.22 -12.19
CA LEU A 712 38.22 -13.95 -13.51
C LEU A 712 39.15 -14.43 -14.64
N GLU A 713 40.47 -14.31 -14.45
CA GLU A 713 41.46 -14.84 -15.38
C GLU A 713 41.38 -16.37 -15.47
N ASP A 714 41.28 -17.08 -14.35
CA ASP A 714 41.11 -18.54 -14.34
C ASP A 714 39.79 -19.01 -14.95
N TYR A 715 38.70 -18.28 -14.74
CA TYR A 715 37.40 -18.59 -15.33
C TYR A 715 37.42 -18.46 -16.86
N MET A 716 38.18 -17.50 -17.39
CA MET A 716 38.31 -17.23 -18.82
C MET A 716 39.55 -17.85 -19.47
N ASN A 717 40.42 -18.51 -18.69
CA ASN A 717 41.63 -19.18 -19.17
C ASN A 717 41.29 -20.31 -20.15
N PRO A 718 42.21 -20.73 -21.04
CA PRO A 718 41.96 -21.85 -21.95
C PRO A 718 41.59 -23.14 -21.20
N GLY A 719 40.32 -23.56 -21.31
CA GLY A 719 39.75 -24.69 -20.55
C GLY A 719 38.84 -24.29 -19.38
N GLY A 720 38.78 -23.01 -19.03
CA GLY A 720 37.87 -22.43 -18.06
C GLY A 720 36.42 -22.38 -18.56
N ALA A 721 35.47 -22.44 -17.63
CA ALA A 721 34.04 -22.55 -17.91
C ALA A 721 33.47 -21.35 -18.69
N GLY A 722 34.05 -20.16 -18.52
CA GLY A 722 33.57 -18.94 -19.16
C GLY A 722 33.63 -18.97 -20.69
N ASN A 723 34.59 -19.71 -21.27
CA ASN A 723 34.75 -19.81 -22.71
C ASN A 723 33.56 -20.46 -23.43
N ALA A 724 32.80 -21.31 -22.73
CA ALA A 724 31.62 -21.99 -23.30
C ALA A 724 30.51 -21.01 -23.72
N PHE A 725 30.52 -19.79 -23.19
CA PHE A 725 29.51 -18.77 -23.45
C PHE A 725 29.88 -17.82 -24.58
N PHE A 726 31.05 -17.97 -25.20
CA PHE A 726 31.54 -17.08 -26.25
C PHE A 726 31.78 -17.80 -27.58
N THR A 727 31.52 -17.09 -28.67
CA THR A 727 32.09 -17.40 -29.98
C THR A 727 33.23 -16.45 -30.30
N CYS A 728 34.30 -17.00 -30.84
CA CYS A 728 35.52 -16.29 -31.20
C CYS A 728 35.55 -16.10 -32.72
N THR A 729 35.69 -14.86 -33.17
CA THR A 729 35.91 -14.52 -34.57
C THR A 729 37.32 -14.00 -34.75
N PHE A 730 38.12 -14.73 -35.54
CA PHE A 730 39.50 -14.35 -35.85
C PHE A 730 39.55 -13.33 -36.99
N ALA A 731 40.29 -12.25 -36.82
CA ALA A 731 40.56 -11.26 -37.85
C ALA A 731 42.06 -11.00 -37.97
N GLN A 732 42.56 -11.02 -39.20
CA GLN A 732 43.96 -10.72 -39.52
C GLN A 732 44.02 -9.92 -40.81
N ASP A 733 44.87 -8.88 -40.84
CA ASP A 733 45.03 -7.97 -42.00
C ASP A 733 43.70 -7.37 -42.52
N GLY A 734 42.72 -7.18 -41.64
CA GLY A 734 41.40 -6.63 -42.00
C GLY A 734 40.45 -7.60 -42.72
N VAL A 735 40.76 -8.90 -42.74
CA VAL A 735 39.91 -9.96 -43.29
C VAL A 735 39.39 -10.85 -42.16
N ASN A 736 38.07 -10.86 -41.95
CA ASN A 736 37.41 -11.74 -40.97
C ASN A 736 37.43 -13.20 -41.45
N ALA A 737 37.91 -14.10 -40.60
CA ALA A 737 37.83 -15.55 -40.79
C ALA A 737 36.54 -16.13 -40.16
N SER A 738 36.33 -17.44 -40.31
CA SER A 738 35.15 -18.16 -39.79
C SER A 738 35.05 -18.11 -38.26
N THR A 739 33.86 -17.77 -37.74
CA THR A 739 33.51 -17.83 -36.31
C THR A 739 33.50 -19.27 -35.79
N THR A 740 34.05 -19.49 -34.59
CA THR A 740 34.07 -20.79 -33.89
C THR A 740 33.78 -20.60 -32.40
N THR A 741 33.58 -21.67 -31.64
CA THR A 741 33.48 -21.64 -30.16
C THR A 741 34.83 -21.26 -29.55
N CYS A 742 34.82 -20.44 -28.49
CA CYS A 742 36.02 -20.08 -27.73
C CYS A 742 36.48 -21.24 -26.81
N PRO A 743 37.76 -21.28 -26.37
CA PRO A 743 38.86 -20.41 -26.80
C PRO A 743 39.37 -20.83 -28.20
N PHE A 744 39.91 -19.86 -28.94
CA PHE A 744 40.55 -20.14 -30.24
C PHE A 744 41.98 -20.67 -30.01
N ASP A 745 42.37 -21.74 -30.71
CA ASP A 745 43.74 -22.28 -30.62
C ASP A 745 44.73 -21.35 -31.34
N VAL A 746 45.61 -20.71 -30.56
CA VAL A 746 46.53 -19.66 -31.02
C VAL A 746 47.85 -20.22 -31.57
N GLU A 747 48.07 -21.55 -31.52
CA GLU A 747 49.36 -22.18 -31.87
C GLU A 747 49.78 -22.05 -33.36
N GLN A 748 48.94 -21.48 -34.24
CA GLN A 748 49.21 -21.40 -35.68
C GLN A 748 49.27 -19.99 -36.27
N LEU A 749 49.26 -18.95 -35.44
CA LEU A 749 49.12 -17.58 -35.90
C LEU A 749 50.48 -16.87 -36.03
N TYR A 750 50.73 -16.28 -37.20
CA TYR A 750 51.90 -15.45 -37.52
C TYR A 750 51.39 -14.06 -37.96
N ASN A 751 51.96 -12.95 -37.45
CA ASN A 751 51.56 -11.52 -37.62
C ASN A 751 50.46 -11.02 -36.66
N ASP A 752 50.31 -9.70 -36.52
CA ASP A 752 49.27 -9.02 -35.70
C ASP A 752 47.86 -9.56 -35.99
N TYR A 753 47.08 -9.81 -34.94
CA TYR A 753 45.75 -10.40 -35.04
C TYR A 753 44.79 -9.89 -33.97
N GLU A 754 43.50 -9.93 -34.28
CA GLU A 754 42.42 -9.62 -33.36
C GLU A 754 41.48 -10.82 -33.21
N ILE A 755 41.09 -11.16 -31.98
CA ILE A 755 40.09 -12.19 -31.70
C ILE A 755 38.90 -11.52 -31.02
N TYR A 756 37.76 -11.49 -31.70
CA TYR A 756 36.53 -10.92 -31.17
C TYR A 756 35.79 -11.98 -30.36
N TYR A 757 35.66 -11.75 -29.05
CA TYR A 757 34.84 -12.53 -28.13
C TYR A 757 33.40 -12.02 -28.21
N ASN A 758 32.50 -12.86 -28.72
CA ASN A 758 31.08 -12.53 -28.87
C ASN A 758 30.28 -13.41 -27.91
N LEU A 759 29.70 -12.78 -26.89
CA LEU A 759 28.87 -13.43 -25.90
C LEU A 759 27.58 -13.97 -26.54
N ILE A 760 27.32 -15.27 -26.40
CA ILE A 760 26.21 -15.96 -27.07
C ILE A 760 24.97 -15.96 -26.17
N ASN A 761 25.15 -16.10 -24.86
CA ASN A 761 24.07 -16.11 -23.87
C ASN A 761 24.53 -15.37 -22.62
N ALA A 762 24.15 -14.09 -22.52
CA ALA A 762 24.53 -13.25 -21.41
C ALA A 762 23.96 -13.74 -20.08
N THR A 763 22.68 -14.12 -20.05
CA THR A 763 22.01 -14.61 -18.83
C THR A 763 22.71 -15.84 -18.26
N ALA A 764 23.01 -16.82 -19.11
CA ALA A 764 23.67 -18.05 -18.67
C ALA A 764 25.14 -17.83 -18.28
N PHE A 765 25.84 -16.90 -18.93
CA PHE A 765 27.20 -16.53 -18.57
C PHE A 765 27.26 -15.89 -17.19
N TRP A 766 26.41 -14.89 -16.92
CA TRP A 766 26.40 -14.22 -15.62
C TRP A 766 25.99 -15.17 -14.49
N ALA A 767 24.94 -15.97 -14.70
CA ALA A 767 24.51 -16.97 -13.72
C ALA A 767 25.62 -17.99 -13.42
N ASN A 768 26.35 -18.45 -14.45
CA ASN A 768 27.44 -19.40 -14.24
C ASN A 768 28.69 -18.76 -13.63
N LEU A 769 29.04 -17.54 -14.02
CA LEU A 769 30.18 -16.80 -13.46
C LEU A 769 29.99 -16.66 -11.95
N THR A 770 28.88 -16.06 -11.52
CA THR A 770 28.59 -15.84 -10.10
C THR A 770 28.52 -17.15 -9.32
N ALA A 771 27.78 -18.16 -9.82
CA ALA A 771 27.67 -19.46 -9.13
C ALA A 771 28.97 -20.27 -9.06
N THR A 772 29.91 -20.07 -10.01
CA THR A 772 31.16 -20.86 -10.06
C THR A 772 32.31 -20.15 -9.34
N THR A 773 32.29 -18.82 -9.31
CA THR A 773 33.45 -18.03 -8.89
C THR A 773 33.15 -16.95 -7.86
N GLY A 774 31.89 -16.66 -7.55
CA GLY A 774 31.52 -15.56 -6.67
C GLY A 774 31.76 -14.16 -7.25
N VAL A 775 32.18 -14.05 -8.51
CA VAL A 775 32.40 -12.74 -9.16
C VAL A 775 31.08 -12.17 -9.64
N GLN A 776 30.78 -10.94 -9.22
CA GLN A 776 29.55 -10.26 -9.59
C GLN A 776 29.60 -9.61 -10.97
N LYS A 777 28.44 -9.48 -11.62
CA LYS A 777 28.30 -8.89 -12.96
C LYS A 777 28.87 -7.47 -13.04
N ASN A 778 28.62 -6.63 -12.04
CA ASN A 778 29.10 -5.25 -11.96
C ASN A 778 30.62 -5.13 -11.69
N TRP A 779 31.28 -6.23 -11.30
CA TRP A 779 32.75 -6.28 -11.13
C TRP A 779 33.48 -6.62 -12.43
N VAL A 780 32.74 -6.86 -13.52
CA VAL A 780 33.27 -7.21 -14.84
C VAL A 780 32.88 -6.17 -15.88
N GLN A 781 33.86 -5.71 -16.65
CA GLN A 781 33.65 -4.89 -17.84
C GLN A 781 34.18 -5.62 -19.08
N PHE A 782 33.58 -5.38 -20.24
CA PHE A 782 34.09 -5.90 -21.50
C PHE A 782 35.06 -4.92 -22.13
N GLY A 783 36.26 -5.37 -22.47
CA GLY A 783 37.29 -4.52 -23.05
C GLY A 783 38.29 -5.28 -23.91
N ASP A 784 39.40 -4.61 -24.21
CA ASP A 784 40.47 -5.14 -25.05
C ASP A 784 41.59 -5.70 -24.15
N LYS A 785 41.92 -7.00 -24.29
CA LYS A 785 43.03 -7.66 -23.57
C LYS A 785 44.19 -7.94 -24.52
N ASP A 786 45.35 -7.36 -24.25
CA ASP A 786 46.60 -7.71 -24.95
C ASP A 786 47.07 -9.11 -24.50
N VAL A 787 47.26 -10.05 -25.44
CA VAL A 787 47.73 -11.42 -25.12
C VAL A 787 49.26 -11.54 -24.93
N GLY A 788 49.97 -10.41 -25.03
CA GLY A 788 51.44 -10.36 -24.92
C GLY A 788 52.16 -11.03 -26.08
N SER A 789 53.50 -10.97 -26.07
CA SER A 789 54.34 -11.58 -27.12
C SER A 789 54.69 -13.04 -26.79
N SER A 790 54.34 -13.99 -27.65
CA SER A 790 54.51 -15.45 -27.44
C SER A 790 55.95 -15.97 -27.67
N CYS A 791 56.99 -15.22 -27.30
CA CYS A 791 58.39 -15.65 -27.51
C CYS A 791 58.98 -16.31 -26.26
N GLY A 792 58.78 -17.63 -26.12
CA GLY A 792 59.57 -18.46 -25.19
C GLY A 792 61.04 -18.52 -25.62
N VAL A 793 61.95 -18.27 -24.68
CA VAL A 793 63.40 -18.24 -24.93
C VAL A 793 63.90 -19.65 -25.28
N GLY A 794 64.36 -19.89 -26.52
CA GLY A 794 65.14 -21.10 -26.84
C GLY A 794 65.21 -21.63 -28.28
N SER A 795 64.45 -21.12 -29.26
CA SER A 795 64.31 -21.82 -30.56
C SER A 795 65.12 -21.25 -31.74
N GLY A 796 65.94 -20.21 -31.55
CA GLY A 796 66.93 -19.79 -32.57
C GLY A 796 66.35 -19.27 -33.90
N LYS A 797 65.07 -18.86 -33.95
CA LYS A 797 64.48 -18.13 -35.08
C LYS A 797 64.16 -16.70 -34.67
N THR A 798 64.32 -15.75 -35.59
CA THR A 798 63.92 -14.34 -35.42
C THR A 798 62.43 -14.26 -35.10
N CYS A 799 62.09 -13.99 -33.85
CA CYS A 799 60.73 -13.77 -33.39
C CYS A 799 60.32 -12.34 -33.77
N GLN A 800 59.25 -12.18 -34.55
CA GLN A 800 58.53 -10.90 -34.59
C GLN A 800 57.60 -10.90 -33.37
N PRO A 801 57.54 -9.82 -32.57
CA PRO A 801 56.56 -9.72 -31.49
C PRO A 801 55.19 -9.50 -32.13
N ASP A 802 54.49 -10.59 -32.44
CA ASP A 802 53.11 -10.52 -32.94
C ASP A 802 52.22 -9.94 -31.83
N LYS A 803 51.50 -8.84 -32.12
CA LYS A 803 50.55 -8.24 -31.19
C LYS A 803 49.18 -8.85 -31.40
N GLY A 804 48.81 -9.78 -30.53
CA GLY A 804 47.43 -10.27 -30.45
C GLY A 804 46.61 -9.41 -29.50
N VAL A 805 45.38 -9.05 -29.89
CA VAL A 805 44.41 -8.36 -29.03
C VAL A 805 43.11 -9.16 -28.99
N LEU A 806 42.62 -9.48 -27.80
CA LEU A 806 41.29 -10.04 -27.59
C LEU A 806 40.31 -8.88 -27.43
N LYS A 807 39.35 -8.76 -28.34
CA LYS A 807 38.35 -7.67 -28.36
C LYS A 807 37.05 -8.15 -27.71
N GLY A 808 36.46 -7.33 -26.84
CA GLY A 808 35.23 -7.69 -26.12
C GLY A 808 35.44 -8.81 -25.10
N TYR A 809 36.63 -8.87 -24.51
CA TYR A 809 37.00 -9.86 -23.50
C TYR A 809 36.56 -9.40 -22.10
N PRO A 810 36.05 -10.29 -21.23
CA PRO A 810 35.75 -9.96 -19.83
C PRO A 810 37.01 -9.56 -19.06
N LEU A 811 37.00 -8.38 -18.46
CA LEU A 811 38.07 -7.81 -17.65
C LEU A 811 37.51 -7.32 -16.31
N PRO A 812 38.33 -7.22 -15.25
CA PRO A 812 37.90 -6.56 -14.02
C PRO A 812 37.47 -5.11 -14.30
N ALA A 813 36.38 -4.69 -13.68
CA ALA A 813 35.90 -3.31 -13.75
C ALA A 813 36.94 -2.34 -13.13
N ASP A 814 37.01 -1.12 -13.66
CA ASP A 814 37.94 -0.09 -13.15
C ASP A 814 37.64 0.29 -11.68
N ASN A 815 36.40 0.09 -11.24
CA ASN A 815 35.98 0.31 -9.86
C ASN A 815 35.13 -0.87 -9.36
N ILE A 816 35.68 -1.63 -8.40
CA ILE A 816 34.99 -2.75 -7.75
C ILE A 816 34.50 -2.29 -6.38
N THR A 817 33.18 -2.23 -6.23
CA THR A 817 32.54 -1.89 -4.95
C THR A 817 32.21 -3.19 -4.22
N VAL A 818 32.81 -3.37 -3.05
CA VAL A 818 32.56 -4.50 -2.15
C VAL A 818 31.76 -3.95 -0.97
N THR A 819 30.67 -4.61 -0.63
CA THR A 819 29.77 -4.23 0.45
C THR A 819 30.50 -4.30 1.78
N ASN A 820 30.24 -3.32 2.64
CA ASN A 820 30.74 -3.33 4.01
C ASN A 820 29.74 -4.11 4.90
N PRO A 821 30.10 -5.29 5.42
CA PRO A 821 29.22 -6.10 6.26
C PRO A 821 28.86 -5.44 7.60
N GLN A 822 29.58 -4.37 7.98
CA GLN A 822 29.28 -3.58 9.17
C GLN A 822 27.84 -3.06 9.19
N THR A 823 27.31 -2.71 8.01
CA THR A 823 25.92 -2.20 7.87
C THR A 823 24.89 -3.23 8.33
N ILE A 824 25.03 -4.50 7.94
CA ILE A 824 24.16 -5.60 8.40
C ILE A 824 24.21 -5.79 9.91
N VAL A 825 25.39 -5.60 10.52
CA VAL A 825 25.56 -5.68 11.98
C VAL A 825 24.94 -4.44 12.67
N GLU A 826 24.98 -3.27 12.05
CA GLU A 826 24.30 -2.08 12.58
C GLU A 826 22.76 -2.21 12.46
N ASP A 827 22.28 -2.72 11.33
CA ASP A 827 20.85 -2.85 11.02
C ASP A 827 20.15 -3.96 11.80
N ALA A 828 20.90 -4.89 12.40
CA ALA A 828 20.38 -5.92 13.29
C ALA A 828 20.08 -5.43 14.71
N LEU A 829 20.58 -4.25 15.10
CA LEU A 829 20.39 -3.69 16.45
C LEU A 829 18.92 -3.55 16.86
N PRO A 830 18.00 -3.03 16.02
CA PRO A 830 16.58 -2.93 16.36
C PRO A 830 15.95 -4.27 16.74
N GLY A 831 16.22 -5.35 16.00
CA GLY A 831 15.73 -6.69 16.34
C GLY A 831 16.25 -7.19 17.69
N ILE A 832 17.51 -6.90 18.00
CA ILE A 832 18.13 -7.24 19.30
C ILE A 832 17.46 -6.45 20.45
N TYR A 833 17.10 -5.18 20.22
CA TYR A 833 16.32 -4.40 21.20
C TYR A 833 14.91 -4.96 21.40
N ASN A 834 14.23 -5.37 20.34
CA ASN A 834 12.90 -5.99 20.43
C ASN A 834 12.93 -7.31 21.20
N LEU A 835 13.99 -8.12 21.05
CA LEU A 835 14.17 -9.33 21.84
C LEU A 835 14.20 -9.04 23.35
N THR A 836 14.85 -7.93 23.72
CA THR A 836 14.93 -7.48 25.12
C THR A 836 13.54 -7.15 25.66
N GLU A 837 12.71 -6.47 24.86
CA GLU A 837 11.33 -6.17 25.20
C GLU A 837 10.48 -7.44 25.36
N THR A 838 10.57 -8.38 24.43
CA THR A 838 9.87 -9.68 24.48
C THR A 838 10.20 -10.44 25.77
N ILE A 839 11.48 -10.47 26.17
CA ILE A 839 11.93 -11.13 27.41
C ILE A 839 11.29 -10.47 28.65
N TYR A 840 11.39 -9.14 28.77
CA TYR A 840 10.87 -8.42 29.94
C TYR A 840 9.35 -8.51 30.06
N LEU A 841 8.61 -8.36 28.95
CA LEU A 841 7.17 -8.50 28.95
C LEU A 841 6.75 -9.91 29.34
N THR A 842 7.42 -10.94 28.80
CA THR A 842 7.12 -12.33 29.16
C THR A 842 7.40 -12.61 30.65
N GLN A 843 8.47 -12.03 31.22
CA GLN A 843 8.72 -12.11 32.66
C GLN A 843 7.62 -11.44 33.50
N ILE A 844 7.15 -10.25 33.11
CA ILE A 844 6.07 -9.53 33.79
C ILE A 844 4.76 -10.34 33.76
N LEU A 845 4.40 -10.87 32.59
CA LEU A 845 3.18 -11.66 32.41
C LEU A 845 3.25 -12.99 33.18
N SER A 846 4.45 -13.58 33.28
CA SER A 846 4.69 -14.78 34.08
C SER A 846 4.57 -14.50 35.58
N ALA A 847 5.12 -13.39 36.05
CA ALA A 847 5.08 -13.01 37.46
C ALA A 847 3.66 -12.62 37.92
N THR A 848 2.84 -12.11 37.02
CA THR A 848 1.44 -11.72 37.28
C THR A 848 0.44 -12.85 37.05
N GLY A 849 0.87 -14.01 36.54
CA GLY A 849 -0.01 -15.12 36.16
C GLY A 849 -0.86 -14.85 34.92
N ALA A 850 -0.65 -13.73 34.23
CA ALA A 850 -1.34 -13.33 33.02
C ALA A 850 -0.88 -14.10 31.76
N TYR A 851 0.26 -14.79 31.83
CA TYR A 851 0.74 -15.66 30.76
C TYR A 851 0.11 -17.06 30.85
N GLY A 852 -0.86 -17.36 29.98
CA GLY A 852 -1.57 -18.64 29.94
C GLY A 852 -0.87 -19.77 29.19
N GLY A 853 0.34 -19.53 28.66
CA GLY A 853 1.10 -20.47 27.83
C GLY A 853 2.14 -21.30 28.59
N SER A 854 2.80 -22.22 27.88
CA SER A 854 3.87 -23.02 28.46
C SER A 854 5.18 -22.24 28.49
N MET A 855 5.68 -21.97 29.70
CA MET A 855 6.96 -21.29 29.89
C MET A 855 8.15 -22.11 29.36
N ASN A 856 7.96 -23.41 29.14
CA ASN A 856 8.94 -24.26 28.49
C ASN A 856 9.10 -23.95 27.00
N ASP A 857 8.04 -23.49 26.34
CA ASP A 857 8.06 -23.05 24.95
C ASP A 857 8.74 -21.69 24.83
N VAL A 858 8.38 -20.77 25.73
CA VAL A 858 9.07 -19.47 25.89
C VAL A 858 10.59 -19.66 26.04
N LEU A 859 11.02 -20.50 26.99
CA LEU A 859 12.45 -20.72 27.23
C LEU A 859 13.15 -21.35 26.02
N LEU A 860 12.51 -22.25 25.27
CA LEU A 860 13.09 -22.82 24.05
C LEU A 860 13.25 -21.77 22.94
N THR A 861 12.25 -20.94 22.74
CA THR A 861 12.25 -19.90 21.72
C THR A 861 13.29 -18.83 22.04
N ILE A 862 13.22 -18.24 23.24
CA ILE A 862 14.10 -17.15 23.65
C ILE A 862 15.56 -17.62 23.76
N SER A 863 15.83 -18.80 24.33
CA SER A 863 17.21 -19.30 24.43
C SER A 863 17.85 -19.54 23.07
N THR A 864 17.07 -20.00 22.09
CA THR A 864 17.58 -20.22 20.72
C THR A 864 18.10 -18.91 20.13
N VAL A 865 17.37 -17.82 20.29
CA VAL A 865 17.75 -16.52 19.75
C VAL A 865 18.91 -15.92 20.56
N VAL A 866 18.83 -15.90 21.89
CA VAL A 866 19.88 -15.36 22.77
C VAL A 866 21.21 -16.10 22.57
N PHE A 867 21.22 -17.44 22.53
CA PHE A 867 22.45 -18.22 22.36
C PHE A 867 23.06 -18.01 20.97
N THR A 868 22.23 -17.83 19.94
CA THR A 868 22.71 -17.57 18.59
C THR A 868 23.41 -16.21 18.50
N LEU A 869 22.83 -15.18 19.12
CA LEU A 869 23.48 -13.88 19.19
C LEU A 869 24.80 -13.96 19.97
N ALA A 870 24.78 -14.58 21.15
CA ALA A 870 25.94 -14.71 22.03
C ALA A 870 27.10 -15.44 21.34
N GLN A 871 26.81 -16.51 20.58
CA GLN A 871 27.80 -17.23 19.79
C GLN A 871 28.34 -16.37 18.63
N ALA A 872 27.47 -15.64 17.93
CA ALA A 872 27.91 -14.74 16.85
C ALA A 872 28.88 -13.66 17.36
N VAL A 873 28.56 -13.06 18.52
CA VAL A 873 29.41 -12.08 19.20
C VAL A 873 30.74 -12.69 19.64
N ALA A 874 30.72 -13.91 20.18
CA ALA A 874 31.95 -14.61 20.56
C ALA A 874 32.87 -14.86 19.35
N ASN A 875 32.31 -15.34 18.23
CA ASN A 875 33.08 -15.58 17.01
C ASN A 875 33.67 -14.28 16.44
N MET A 876 32.89 -13.20 16.41
CA MET A 876 33.40 -11.88 16.03
C MET A 876 34.49 -11.39 17.02
N GLY A 877 34.39 -11.70 18.30
CA GLY A 877 35.43 -11.39 19.29
C GLY A 877 36.79 -12.04 19.00
N GLU A 878 36.81 -13.29 18.53
CA GLU A 878 38.07 -14.03 18.27
C GLU A 878 38.88 -13.47 17.10
N VAL A 879 38.22 -12.94 16.07
CA VAL A 879 38.85 -12.31 14.90
C VAL A 879 39.70 -11.09 15.30
N VAL A 880 39.33 -10.37 16.37
CA VAL A 880 40.07 -9.20 16.88
C VAL A 880 41.45 -9.58 17.44
N GLU A 881 41.63 -10.80 17.97
CA GLU A 881 42.91 -11.25 18.54
C GLU A 881 43.91 -11.76 17.47
N VAL A 882 43.44 -12.18 16.29
CA VAL A 882 44.26 -12.84 15.26
C VAL A 882 44.85 -11.86 14.23
N ALA A 883 44.35 -10.63 14.18
CA ALA A 883 44.55 -9.72 13.06
C ALA A 883 45.90 -8.94 13.03
N ASP A 884 46.85 -9.24 13.91
CA ASP A 884 48.15 -8.53 13.96
C ASP A 884 49.35 -9.30 13.36
N LYS A 885 49.19 -10.54 12.86
CA LYS A 885 50.32 -11.34 12.27
C LYS A 885 49.96 -12.39 11.21
N ALA A 886 49.28 -12.04 10.12
CA ALA A 886 48.77 -13.03 9.15
C ALA A 886 49.58 -13.17 7.83
N SER A 887 49.93 -14.41 7.47
CA SER A 887 50.27 -14.87 6.11
C SER A 887 49.01 -15.00 5.24
N GLU A 888 49.11 -15.19 3.92
CA GLU A 888 47.95 -15.32 3.00
C GLU A 888 46.89 -16.34 3.47
N GLU A 889 47.29 -17.52 3.96
CA GLU A 889 46.35 -18.52 4.53
C GLU A 889 45.57 -18.02 5.76
N LYS A 890 46.13 -17.08 6.53
CA LYS A 890 45.48 -16.52 7.72
C LYS A 890 44.54 -15.36 7.40
N LYS A 891 44.75 -14.65 6.28
CA LYS A 891 43.82 -13.62 5.79
C LYS A 891 42.53 -14.24 5.27
N LYS A 892 42.62 -15.37 4.55
CA LYS A 892 41.47 -16.15 4.11
C LYS A 892 40.62 -16.62 5.30
N ALA A 893 41.24 -17.25 6.30
CA ALA A 893 40.54 -17.69 7.51
C ALA A 893 39.87 -16.53 8.29
N MET A 894 40.52 -15.35 8.34
CA MET A 894 39.93 -14.16 8.95
C MET A 894 38.64 -13.71 8.25
N ILE A 895 38.60 -13.80 6.93
CA ILE A 895 37.45 -13.37 6.12
C ILE A 895 36.30 -14.37 6.20
N GLU A 896 36.61 -15.67 6.23
CA GLU A 896 35.63 -16.73 6.48
C GLU A 896 34.90 -16.50 7.83
N GLU A 897 35.64 -16.19 8.90
CA GLU A 897 35.05 -15.89 10.21
C GLU A 897 34.23 -14.59 10.24
N ILE A 898 34.65 -13.56 9.49
CA ILE A 898 33.86 -12.32 9.35
C ILE A 898 32.53 -12.60 8.65
N ILE A 899 32.55 -13.33 7.52
CA ILE A 899 31.33 -13.66 6.78
C ILE A 899 30.41 -14.52 7.65
N PHE A 900 30.95 -15.53 8.33
CA PHE A 900 30.17 -16.42 9.20
C PHE A 900 29.56 -15.70 10.41
N GLY A 901 30.33 -14.82 11.06
CA GLY A 901 29.85 -13.97 12.15
C GLY A 901 28.70 -13.07 11.71
N VAL A 902 28.80 -12.45 10.53
CA VAL A 902 27.75 -11.60 9.96
C VAL A 902 26.52 -12.43 9.60
N LEU A 903 26.67 -13.62 9.00
CA LEU A 903 25.54 -14.49 8.63
C LEU A 903 24.71 -14.94 9.84
N MET A 904 25.34 -15.16 11.00
CA MET A 904 24.59 -15.49 12.24
C MET A 904 23.81 -14.29 12.81
N VAL A 905 24.15 -13.07 12.41
CA VAL A 905 23.45 -11.84 12.79
C VAL A 905 22.29 -11.54 11.83
N VAL A 906 22.31 -12.04 10.59
CA VAL A 906 21.24 -11.82 9.59
C VAL A 906 19.82 -12.16 10.07
N PRO A 907 19.58 -13.25 10.84
CA PRO A 907 18.25 -13.52 11.39
C PRO A 907 17.71 -12.39 12.29
N PHE A 908 18.58 -11.57 12.87
CA PHE A 908 18.20 -10.43 13.73
C PHE A 908 17.72 -9.20 12.96
N LEU A 909 17.82 -9.20 11.62
CA LEU A 909 17.20 -8.18 10.77
C LEU A 909 15.66 -8.31 10.77
N GLY A 910 15.10 -9.46 11.14
CA GLY A 910 13.66 -9.69 11.09
C GLY A 910 13.11 -9.48 9.67
N GLU A 911 12.01 -8.73 9.54
CA GLU A 911 11.39 -8.39 8.26
C GLU A 911 12.17 -7.31 7.45
N ILE A 912 13.24 -6.72 8.00
CA ILE A 912 14.11 -5.73 7.33
C ILE A 912 15.02 -6.38 6.26
N ARG A 913 14.80 -7.66 5.95
CA ARG A 913 15.56 -8.47 4.97
C ARG A 913 15.52 -7.98 3.51
N LEU A 914 14.92 -6.82 3.22
CA LEU A 914 14.95 -6.11 1.93
C LEU A 914 16.36 -5.68 1.47
N ILE A 915 17.44 -6.05 2.17
CA ILE A 915 18.83 -5.84 1.74
C ILE A 915 19.33 -7.02 0.89
N SER A 916 18.61 -7.40 -0.17
CA SER A 916 18.95 -8.55 -1.04
C SER A 916 20.37 -8.46 -1.58
N ASP A 917 20.79 -7.29 -2.07
CA ASP A 917 22.07 -7.13 -2.77
C ASP A 917 23.29 -7.31 -1.85
N SER A 918 23.17 -6.93 -0.57
CA SER A 918 24.27 -7.00 0.40
C SER A 918 24.52 -8.43 0.89
N LEU A 919 23.43 -9.17 1.13
CA LEU A 919 23.43 -10.55 1.62
C LEU A 919 23.80 -11.52 0.49
N GLU A 920 23.28 -11.29 -0.72
CA GLU A 920 23.66 -12.03 -1.92
C GLU A 920 25.15 -11.83 -2.23
N GLN A 921 25.65 -10.58 -2.14
CA GLN A 921 27.08 -10.32 -2.33
C GLN A 921 27.94 -11.01 -1.26
N LEU A 922 27.54 -11.00 0.01
CA LEU A 922 28.22 -11.76 1.07
C LEU A 922 28.25 -13.27 0.80
N ALA A 923 27.15 -13.83 0.30
CA ALA A 923 27.04 -15.23 -0.06
C ALA A 923 27.96 -15.60 -1.23
N ASP A 924 27.98 -14.79 -2.29
CA ASP A 924 28.84 -14.96 -3.47
C ASP A 924 30.32 -14.95 -3.08
N MET A 925 30.69 -14.12 -2.11
CA MET A 925 32.09 -13.95 -1.68
C MET A 925 32.69 -15.20 -1.02
N MET A 926 31.88 -16.10 -0.47
CA MET A 926 32.37 -17.42 0.01
C MET A 926 32.83 -18.32 -1.15
N SER A 927 32.18 -18.23 -2.31
CA SER A 927 32.62 -18.93 -3.53
C SER A 927 33.92 -18.34 -4.06
N LEU A 928 34.08 -17.01 -3.97
CA LEU A 928 35.27 -16.27 -4.42
C LEU A 928 36.53 -16.70 -3.67
N ILE A 929 36.45 -16.84 -2.34
CA ILE A 929 37.59 -17.26 -1.50
C ILE A 929 37.86 -18.77 -1.57
N GLY A 930 37.00 -19.55 -2.24
CA GLY A 930 37.22 -20.97 -2.52
C GLY A 930 36.98 -21.91 -1.34
N ASP A 931 36.01 -21.59 -0.47
CA ASP A 931 35.57 -22.47 0.62
C ASP A 931 34.13 -22.94 0.43
N ALA A 932 33.97 -23.99 -0.36
CA ALA A 932 32.68 -24.61 -0.63
C ALA A 932 32.04 -25.30 0.59
N GLY A 933 32.76 -25.43 1.72
CA GLY A 933 32.22 -26.01 2.96
C GLY A 933 31.23 -25.08 3.67
N ALA A 934 31.41 -23.77 3.56
CA ALA A 934 30.58 -22.76 4.23
C ALA A 934 29.16 -22.64 3.61
N LEU A 935 29.03 -22.83 2.30
CA LEU A 935 27.76 -22.80 1.55
C LEU A 935 26.81 -23.97 1.90
N GLY A 936 27.32 -25.01 2.55
CA GLY A 936 26.53 -26.15 3.02
C GLY A 936 26.22 -26.10 4.53
N SER A 937 26.60 -25.02 5.22
CA SER A 937 26.38 -24.89 6.66
C SER A 937 24.93 -24.54 6.99
N THR A 938 24.44 -25.01 8.14
CA THR A 938 23.09 -24.70 8.65
C THR A 938 22.88 -23.19 8.75
N ILE A 939 23.89 -22.44 9.20
CA ILE A 939 23.85 -20.98 9.34
C ILE A 939 23.67 -20.29 7.99
N TYR A 940 24.36 -20.75 6.94
CA TYR A 940 24.15 -20.25 5.60
C TYR A 940 22.71 -20.50 5.11
N GLY A 941 22.19 -21.71 5.31
CA GLY A 941 20.81 -22.04 5.00
C GLY A 941 19.82 -21.14 5.73
N VAL A 942 19.99 -20.91 7.04
CA VAL A 942 19.11 -20.02 7.82
C VAL A 942 19.20 -18.55 7.38
N ALA A 943 20.38 -18.08 7.00
CA ALA A 943 20.57 -16.70 6.58
C ALA A 943 20.02 -16.41 5.16
N THR A 944 19.98 -17.42 4.29
CA THR A 944 19.68 -17.25 2.85
C THR A 944 18.39 -17.94 2.38
N ASP A 945 17.84 -18.88 3.15
CA ASP A 945 16.57 -19.53 2.87
C ASP A 945 15.46 -18.85 3.68
N PRO A 946 14.57 -18.07 3.03
CA PRO A 946 13.47 -17.41 3.72
C PRO A 946 12.44 -18.41 4.29
N ASP A 947 12.40 -19.65 3.80
CA ASP A 947 11.48 -20.70 4.25
C ASP A 947 12.08 -21.58 5.36
N SER A 948 13.24 -21.19 5.91
CA SER A 948 13.88 -21.95 6.99
C SER A 948 13.03 -21.91 8.26
N ALA A 949 12.59 -23.08 8.73
CA ALA A 949 11.83 -23.23 9.98
C ALA A 949 12.54 -22.63 11.22
N ILE A 950 13.86 -22.45 11.17
CA ILE A 950 14.61 -21.77 12.23
C ILE A 950 14.25 -20.28 12.28
N LEU A 951 13.91 -19.65 11.16
CA LEU A 951 13.58 -18.23 11.09
C LEU A 951 12.26 -17.88 11.76
N ASP A 952 11.28 -18.78 11.74
CA ASP A 952 10.01 -18.57 12.46
C ASP A 952 10.28 -18.30 13.95
N ILE A 953 11.29 -18.97 14.52
CA ILE A 953 11.74 -18.76 15.90
C ILE A 953 12.24 -17.32 16.11
N PHE A 954 13.02 -16.79 15.15
CA PHE A 954 13.55 -15.43 15.22
C PHE A 954 12.45 -14.40 14.98
N THR A 955 11.60 -14.58 13.98
CA THR A 955 10.46 -13.70 13.70
C THR A 955 9.59 -13.54 14.95
N ILE A 956 9.23 -14.65 15.58
CA ILE A 956 8.40 -14.64 16.81
C ILE A 956 9.10 -13.95 17.97
N ALA A 957 10.42 -14.14 18.15
CA ALA A 957 11.15 -13.54 19.26
C ALA A 957 11.47 -12.04 19.05
N LEU A 958 11.62 -11.59 17.80
CA LEU A 958 12.13 -10.27 17.42
C LEU A 958 11.03 -9.25 17.06
N MET A 959 9.75 -9.65 17.01
CA MET A 959 8.63 -8.74 16.76
C MET A 959 8.43 -7.66 17.83
N GLY A 960 9.01 -7.84 19.03
CA GLY A 960 8.77 -6.95 20.17
C GLY A 960 7.36 -7.07 20.73
N GLY A 961 7.10 -6.43 21.86
CA GLY A 961 5.77 -6.46 22.49
C GLY A 961 5.29 -7.83 23.00
N TYR A 962 3.98 -7.94 23.25
CA TYR A 962 3.33 -9.17 23.73
C TYR A 962 3.31 -10.26 22.65
N ARG A 963 3.63 -11.50 23.04
CA ARG A 963 3.51 -12.71 22.21
C ARG A 963 2.51 -13.69 22.81
N THR A 964 1.69 -14.28 21.96
CA THR A 964 0.70 -15.29 22.32
C THR A 964 1.36 -16.63 22.69
N PRO A 965 0.68 -17.46 23.51
CA PRO A 965 1.08 -18.85 23.76
C PRO A 965 1.28 -19.66 22.48
N GLU A 966 0.41 -19.49 21.49
CA GLU A 966 0.43 -20.21 20.22
C GLU A 966 1.68 -19.88 19.39
N GLU A 967 2.06 -18.60 19.31
CA GLU A 967 3.29 -18.17 18.66
C GLU A 967 4.52 -18.80 19.34
N PHE A 968 4.59 -18.77 20.68
CA PHE A 968 5.70 -19.42 21.38
C PHE A 968 5.74 -20.93 21.18
N GLU A 969 4.59 -21.59 21.12
CA GLU A 969 4.48 -23.03 20.85
C GLU A 969 4.99 -23.39 19.45
N GLU A 970 4.63 -22.61 18.42
CA GLU A 970 5.09 -22.78 17.05
C GLU A 970 6.62 -22.68 16.95
N ALA A 971 7.19 -21.60 17.49
CA ALA A 971 8.64 -21.41 17.54
C ALA A 971 9.35 -22.53 18.32
N ALA A 972 8.78 -22.96 19.45
CA ALA A 972 9.36 -24.05 20.23
C ALA A 972 9.30 -25.39 19.51
N ASN A 973 8.25 -25.63 18.71
CA ASN A 973 8.14 -26.83 17.86
C ASN A 973 9.18 -26.83 16.74
N ALA A 974 9.43 -25.69 16.11
CA ALA A 974 10.54 -25.55 15.17
C ALA A 974 11.90 -25.84 15.84
N ARG A 975 12.12 -25.32 17.06
CA ARG A 975 13.35 -25.61 17.83
C ARG A 975 13.51 -27.09 18.17
N ARG A 976 12.41 -27.80 18.45
CA ARG A 976 12.41 -29.26 18.73
C ARG A 976 12.68 -30.10 17.48
N ALA A 977 12.40 -29.57 16.29
CA ALA A 977 12.63 -30.28 15.03
C ALA A 977 14.12 -30.34 14.63
N LEU A 978 14.98 -29.53 15.24
CA LEU A 978 16.41 -29.51 14.98
C LEU A 978 17.12 -30.78 15.49
N THR A 979 17.97 -31.34 14.64
CA THR A 979 18.83 -32.48 14.96
C THR A 979 20.04 -32.07 15.81
N ASP A 980 20.63 -33.02 16.53
CA ASP A 980 21.85 -32.79 17.33
C ASP A 980 23.04 -32.31 16.48
N ASP A 981 23.11 -32.72 15.21
CA ASP A 981 24.14 -32.29 14.26
C ASP A 981 23.93 -30.83 13.84
N GLU A 982 22.68 -30.43 13.57
CA GLU A 982 22.31 -29.02 13.27
C GLU A 982 22.60 -28.11 14.48
N ILE A 983 22.23 -28.54 15.68
CA ILE A 983 22.55 -27.84 16.93
C ILE A 983 24.07 -27.70 17.13
N SER A 984 24.83 -28.76 16.87
CA SER A 984 26.29 -28.73 17.02
C SER A 984 26.96 -27.83 15.99
N SER A 985 26.34 -27.62 14.83
CA SER A 985 26.82 -26.72 13.79
C SER A 985 26.67 -25.24 14.13
N LEU A 986 25.83 -24.91 15.11
CA LEU A 986 25.63 -23.52 15.58
C LEU A 986 26.78 -23.02 16.45
N GLY A 987 27.61 -23.90 17.02
CA GLY A 987 28.79 -23.53 17.80
C GLY A 987 28.95 -24.33 19.09
N SER A 988 30.18 -24.39 19.62
CA SER A 988 30.47 -25.14 20.83
C SER A 988 29.90 -24.51 22.10
N ASP A 989 29.86 -23.18 22.17
CA ASP A 989 29.33 -22.47 23.34
C ASP A 989 27.80 -22.52 23.33
N TRP A 990 27.19 -22.34 22.16
CA TRP A 990 25.76 -22.56 21.94
C TRP A 990 25.32 -23.94 22.45
N LYS A 991 26.03 -25.00 22.04
CA LYS A 991 25.75 -26.36 22.49
C LYS A 991 25.88 -26.50 24.01
N SER A 992 26.93 -25.93 24.60
CA SER A 992 27.15 -25.95 26.04
C SER A 992 26.00 -25.28 26.81
N TRP A 993 25.56 -24.08 26.39
CA TRP A 993 24.43 -23.38 27.02
C TRP A 993 23.11 -24.12 26.84
N SER A 994 22.88 -24.73 25.68
CA SER A 994 21.71 -25.57 25.41
C SER A 994 21.67 -26.82 26.30
N ASP A 995 22.81 -27.48 26.52
CA ASP A 995 22.93 -28.63 27.41
C ASP A 995 22.66 -28.23 28.88
N ASP A 996 23.19 -27.07 29.30
CA ASP A 996 22.97 -26.53 30.65
C ASP A 996 21.50 -26.14 30.90
N LEU A 997 20.84 -25.48 29.93
CA LEU A 997 19.41 -25.17 30.01
C LEU A 997 18.56 -26.45 30.06
N SER A 998 18.90 -27.45 29.23
CA SER A 998 18.21 -28.75 29.23
C SER A 998 18.31 -29.46 30.58
N ASN A 999 19.45 -29.32 31.26
CA ASN A 999 19.65 -29.85 32.61
C ASN A 999 18.77 -29.17 33.67
N VAL A 1000 18.47 -27.87 33.53
CA VAL A 1000 17.52 -27.14 34.40
C VAL A 1000 16.07 -27.56 34.10
N ARG A 1001 15.72 -27.64 32.81
CA ARG A 1001 14.36 -28.00 32.36
C ARG A 1001 13.98 -29.46 32.65
N SER A 1002 14.95 -30.36 32.70
CA SER A 1002 14.73 -31.80 32.98
C SER A 1002 14.18 -32.13 34.37
N VAL A 1003 14.18 -31.16 35.29
CA VAL A 1003 13.66 -31.31 36.67
C VAL A 1003 12.19 -30.86 36.79
N CYS A 1004 11.68 -30.11 35.82
CA CYS A 1004 10.33 -29.53 35.80
C CYS A 1004 9.29 -30.37 35.01
N TYR A 1005 9.56 -31.67 34.81
CA TYR A 1005 8.70 -32.63 34.07
C TYR A 1005 8.30 -33.84 34.92
#